data_AF-A0A834H8D3-F1
#
_entry.id   AF-A0A834H8D3-F1
#
_cell.length_a   1.000
_cell.length_b   1.000
_cell.length_c   1.000
_cell.angle_alpha   90.00
_cell.angle_beta   90.00
_cell.angle_gamma   90.00
#
_symmetry.space_group_name_H-M   'P 1'
#
loop_
_entity.id
_entity.type
_entity.pdbx_description
1 polymer ?
#
loop_
_entity_poly.entity_id
_entity_poly.type
_entity_poly.pdbx_seq_one_letter_code
_entity_poly.pdbx_strand_id
1 'polypeptide(L)'
;MKVYCSLFWGVSLVYCTCLSIIVYLRMASSQCLENPPSLDSTSGIGSVQEIGDLKAYVTGPQDSKLAILLIHDAFGYEAPKLRKLADKVAANGFLVVVPDFFYGDPLDPDYSEVDRQAWLKAHSMDKGCEDAKPVIAALRSKGVTSIGAAGFCWGGVVVVKLARSKDIQAGVVLHPGPITEDDINEVICPIAILGAEIDRFSPPEQLKHLGEILSTKSGVDSFVKIFPGVNHGWAVRYSDDDESAVKSAEESHEDMLNWFTKKLADKVAANGFLVVVPDFFYGDPLDLGIPNVDSPDWKSWLKVHGMDKGCEDAKPVISALRSKGVTSIGAAGFCWGGVVVVKLARSDDIQAGVVLHPGPITDDDINEVKRPIAILGAEIDNSSPPEKVKHFGEILSAKSGVDSFVKIYPGVSHGWSVRYSDDDESAVKSAEESHEDMLNWFTKCQVKEVFSKTSSRARPNIKPYKTRNSIGYTLHIWKLADKVSANGFLVVVPDFFYGDPYPYDLDDPKLDREAWRKAHGKDKGCEDAKTVISALRSKGVTSVGAAGFCWGGVVVVKLASSDYIQAGVVLHPGRITEDEINEVKCPISILGAEIDSASPPEQMKHFGEILSAKPGVDSFVKIFPGVNHGWSVRYDDDNESAVKSAEESHEDMLDWFTKYIK
;
A
#
# COMPACT_ATOMS: atom_id res chain seq x y z
N MET A 1 -13.73 -56.04 -26.71
CA MET A 1 -14.30 -56.50 -27.99
C MET A 1 -14.14 -55.36 -29.00
N LYS A 2 -13.42 -55.63 -30.10
CA LYS A 2 -12.97 -54.75 -31.19
C LYS A 2 -11.85 -53.73 -30.87
N VAL A 3 -10.90 -53.73 -31.81
CA VAL A 3 -9.50 -53.26 -31.84
C VAL A 3 -9.38 -52.16 -32.90
N TYR A 4 -8.44 -51.20 -32.76
CA TYR A 4 -7.48 -50.66 -33.78
C TYR A 4 -6.64 -49.55 -33.08
N CYS A 5 -5.37 -49.78 -32.68
CA CYS A 5 -4.07 -49.62 -33.40
C CYS A 5 -3.79 -48.14 -33.79
N SER A 6 -2.76 -47.43 -33.31
CA SER A 6 -1.30 -47.68 -33.42
C SER A 6 -0.50 -46.94 -32.32
N LEU A 7 0.23 -47.63 -31.45
CA LEU A 7 1.70 -47.88 -31.48
C LEU A 7 2.60 -46.64 -31.46
N PHE A 8 3.25 -46.35 -30.31
CA PHE A 8 4.71 -46.47 -30.14
C PHE A 8 5.13 -46.46 -28.65
N TRP A 9 5.58 -47.64 -28.19
CA TRP A 9 6.67 -47.98 -27.23
C TRP A 9 7.02 -47.09 -26.01
N GLY A 10 7.08 -47.72 -24.81
CA GLY A 10 7.95 -47.21 -23.74
C GLY A 10 7.75 -47.68 -22.28
N VAL A 11 7.60 -48.98 -22.01
CA VAL A 11 8.03 -49.75 -20.80
C VAL A 11 7.91 -49.13 -19.37
N SER A 12 7.03 -49.77 -18.58
CA SER A 12 7.06 -50.18 -17.16
C SER A 12 8.15 -49.68 -16.18
N LEU A 13 7.74 -49.24 -14.98
CA LEU A 13 8.17 -49.86 -13.71
C LEU A 13 7.25 -49.49 -12.51
N VAL A 14 6.90 -50.51 -11.72
CA VAL A 14 6.24 -50.42 -10.42
C VAL A 14 7.27 -50.04 -9.35
N TYR A 15 7.00 -49.05 -8.51
CA TYR A 15 7.55 -48.99 -7.15
C TYR A 15 6.48 -48.52 -6.16
N CYS A 16 6.14 -49.44 -5.26
CA CYS A 16 5.49 -49.18 -3.99
C CYS A 16 6.60 -49.13 -2.95
N THR A 17 6.88 -47.97 -2.38
CA THR A 17 7.53 -47.83 -1.07
C THR A 17 7.19 -46.46 -0.51
N CYS A 18 6.68 -46.46 0.73
CA CYS A 18 6.55 -45.28 1.57
C CYS A 18 7.87 -44.49 1.56
N LEU A 19 7.85 -43.26 1.07
CA LEU A 19 8.90 -42.29 1.33
C LEU A 19 8.25 -41.11 2.05
N SER A 20 8.53 -41.00 3.34
CA SER A 20 8.43 -39.74 4.06
C SER A 20 9.25 -38.71 3.28
N ILE A 21 8.60 -37.73 2.66
CA ILE A 21 9.30 -36.56 2.14
C ILE A 21 9.70 -35.74 3.37
N ILE A 22 10.86 -36.09 3.92
CA ILE A 22 11.67 -35.12 4.67
C ILE A 22 12.10 -34.12 3.60
N VAL A 23 11.50 -32.93 3.63
CA VAL A 23 11.94 -31.80 2.84
C VAL A 23 13.36 -31.48 3.29
N TYR A 24 14.34 -31.88 2.49
CA TYR A 24 15.69 -31.34 2.58
C TYR A 24 15.61 -29.87 2.16
N LEU A 25 15.32 -28.99 3.12
CA LEU A 25 15.71 -27.59 3.03
C LEU A 25 17.23 -27.59 2.89
N ARG A 26 17.75 -27.24 1.70
CA ARG A 26 19.14 -26.82 1.57
C ARG A 26 19.32 -25.60 2.49
N MET A 27 19.83 -25.82 3.70
CA MET A 27 20.22 -24.73 4.59
C MET A 27 21.60 -24.25 4.18
N ALA A 28 21.63 -23.07 3.56
CA ALA A 28 22.62 -22.00 3.67
C ALA A 28 22.87 -21.34 2.31
N SER A 29 22.26 -20.18 2.08
CA SER A 29 23.05 -19.11 1.51
C SER A 29 24.01 -18.63 2.61
N SER A 30 25.26 -18.30 2.24
CA SER A 30 26.25 -17.71 3.17
C SER A 30 25.74 -16.43 3.84
N GLN A 31 24.83 -15.71 3.18
CA GLN A 31 24.36 -14.39 3.55
C GLN A 31 23.66 -14.30 4.92
N CYS A 32 23.00 -15.36 5.38
CA CYS A 32 22.36 -15.34 6.70
C CYS A 32 23.39 -15.12 7.83
N LEU A 33 24.62 -15.66 7.64
CA LEU A 33 25.70 -15.62 8.62
C LEU A 33 26.78 -14.57 8.29
N GLU A 34 26.59 -13.81 7.21
CA GLU A 34 27.53 -12.75 6.83
C GLU A 34 27.48 -11.57 7.82
N ASN A 35 28.66 -11.01 8.08
CA ASN A 35 28.90 -9.89 9.00
C ASN A 35 28.36 -10.12 10.42
N PRO A 36 28.77 -11.20 11.12
CA PRO A 36 28.36 -11.41 12.50
C PRO A 36 28.85 -10.25 13.38
N PRO A 37 28.01 -9.73 14.31
CA PRO A 37 28.41 -8.65 15.19
C PRO A 37 29.39 -9.13 16.26
N SER A 38 30.36 -8.29 16.62
CA SER A 38 31.08 -8.45 17.88
C SER A 38 30.13 -8.10 19.02
N LEU A 39 29.76 -9.09 19.83
CA LEU A 39 28.86 -8.91 20.97
C LEU A 39 29.50 -8.04 22.05
N ASP A 40 28.70 -7.13 22.61
CA ASP A 40 29.12 -6.24 23.69
C ASP A 40 27.98 -6.06 24.69
N SER A 41 28.08 -6.77 25.81
CA SER A 41 27.13 -6.69 26.91
C SER A 41 27.07 -5.30 27.57
N THR A 42 28.05 -4.42 27.32
CA THR A 42 28.10 -3.04 27.83
C THR A 42 27.51 -2.01 26.87
N SER A 43 27.13 -2.41 25.65
CA SER A 43 26.57 -1.51 24.65
C SER A 43 25.16 -1.05 24.99
N GLY A 44 24.87 0.21 24.64
CA GLY A 44 23.58 0.87 24.86
C GLY A 44 23.52 1.67 26.18
N ILE A 45 22.51 2.55 26.32
CA ILE A 45 22.30 3.40 27.53
C ILE A 45 21.29 2.81 28.54
N GLY A 46 20.60 1.75 28.15
CA GLY A 46 19.62 1.03 28.95
C GLY A 46 20.26 0.10 29.98
N SER A 47 19.47 -0.85 30.47
CA SER A 47 19.88 -1.77 31.52
C SER A 47 19.40 -3.20 31.23
N VAL A 48 20.19 -4.19 31.62
CA VAL A 48 19.75 -5.59 31.56
C VAL A 48 18.90 -5.89 32.80
N GLN A 49 17.68 -6.38 32.56
CA GLN A 49 16.70 -6.73 33.59
C GLN A 49 16.13 -8.12 33.30
N GLU A 50 15.44 -8.70 34.28
CA GLU A 50 14.68 -9.93 34.09
C GLU A 50 13.21 -9.57 33.82
N ILE A 51 12.69 -9.96 32.66
CA ILE A 51 11.31 -9.71 32.21
C ILE A 51 10.75 -11.02 31.67
N GLY A 52 9.67 -11.52 32.27
CA GLY A 52 9.05 -12.77 31.83
C GLY A 52 10.02 -13.96 31.82
N ASP A 53 10.82 -14.10 32.88
CA ASP A 53 11.84 -15.14 33.06
C ASP A 53 13.00 -15.12 32.04
N LEU A 54 13.11 -14.07 31.22
CA LEU A 54 14.23 -13.84 30.32
C LEU A 54 15.06 -12.65 30.77
N LYS A 55 16.38 -12.75 30.60
CA LYS A 55 17.23 -11.55 30.58
C LYS A 55 16.81 -10.71 29.38
N ALA A 56 16.70 -9.40 29.57
CA ALA A 56 16.33 -8.49 28.51
C ALA A 56 17.07 -7.17 28.68
N TYR A 57 17.53 -6.60 27.56
CA TYR A 57 17.95 -5.21 27.55
C TYR A 57 16.71 -4.32 27.52
N VAL A 58 16.59 -3.41 28.48
CA VAL A 58 15.42 -2.54 28.67
C VAL A 58 15.87 -1.07 28.66
N THR A 59 15.18 -0.26 27.86
CA THR A 59 15.47 1.17 27.67
C THR A 59 14.18 1.97 27.46
N GLY A 60 14.21 3.27 27.75
CA GLY A 60 13.06 4.16 27.66
C GLY A 60 12.23 4.35 28.94
N PRO A 61 11.15 5.15 28.87
CA PRO A 61 10.30 5.50 30.01
C PRO A 61 9.60 4.27 30.61
N GLN A 62 9.85 4.02 31.89
CA GLN A 62 9.37 2.82 32.60
C GLN A 62 7.86 2.83 32.88
N ASP A 63 7.24 4.01 32.83
CA ASP A 63 5.81 4.25 33.01
C ASP A 63 5.03 4.32 31.69
N SER A 64 5.70 4.14 30.55
CA SER A 64 5.07 4.18 29.24
C SER A 64 3.98 3.12 29.09
N LYS A 65 2.87 3.54 28.49
CA LYS A 65 1.75 2.65 28.13
C LYS A 65 1.98 1.92 26.81
N LEU A 66 2.99 2.34 26.06
CA LEU A 66 3.36 1.79 24.76
C LEU A 66 4.72 1.09 24.89
N ALA A 67 4.79 -0.18 24.52
CA ALA A 67 6.05 -0.92 24.49
C ALA A 67 6.34 -1.47 23.10
N ILE A 68 7.63 -1.58 22.76
CA ILE A 68 8.11 -2.27 21.57
C ILE A 68 9.03 -3.41 21.99
N LEU A 69 8.68 -4.62 21.56
CA LEU A 69 9.52 -5.80 21.70
C LEU A 69 10.45 -5.89 20.48
N LEU A 70 11.76 -5.74 20.67
CA LEU A 70 12.74 -6.00 19.60
C LEU A 70 13.27 -7.42 19.73
N ILE A 71 13.09 -8.21 18.68
CA ILE A 71 13.47 -9.62 18.64
C ILE A 71 14.70 -9.77 17.77
N HIS A 72 15.83 -10.07 18.40
CA HIS A 72 17.15 -10.14 17.76
C HIS A 72 17.22 -11.19 16.63
N ASP A 73 18.25 -11.04 15.79
CA ASP A 73 18.62 -12.09 14.83
C ASP A 73 19.34 -13.26 15.52
N ALA A 74 19.90 -14.18 14.74
CA ALA A 74 20.56 -15.38 15.26
C ALA A 74 21.77 -15.08 16.18
N PHE A 75 22.30 -13.85 16.21
CA PHE A 75 23.47 -13.50 17.01
C PHE A 75 23.14 -12.97 18.41
N GLY A 76 21.86 -12.79 18.74
CA GLY A 76 21.43 -12.50 20.11
C GLY A 76 21.31 -11.01 20.45
N TYR A 77 20.81 -10.77 21.66
CA TYR A 77 20.42 -9.43 22.16
C TYR A 77 21.61 -8.52 22.54
N GLU A 78 22.84 -9.02 22.54
CA GLU A 78 24.06 -8.25 22.87
C GLU A 78 24.70 -7.58 21.65
N ALA A 79 24.08 -7.69 20.47
CA ALA A 79 24.53 -7.01 19.27
C ALA A 79 24.46 -5.48 19.45
N PRO A 80 25.58 -4.73 19.32
CA PRO A 80 25.61 -3.31 19.64
C PRO A 80 24.66 -2.45 18.81
N LYS A 81 24.54 -2.75 17.51
CA LYS A 81 23.64 -2.02 16.60
C LYS A 81 22.16 -2.24 16.94
N LEU A 82 21.80 -3.44 17.41
CA LEU A 82 20.44 -3.71 17.89
C LEU A 82 20.12 -2.92 19.16
N ARG A 83 21.05 -2.84 20.13
CA ARG A 83 20.85 -2.05 21.35
C ARG A 83 20.81 -0.54 21.08
N LYS A 84 21.64 -0.04 20.16
CA LYS A 84 21.55 1.34 19.67
C LYS A 84 20.20 1.64 19.02
N LEU A 85 19.67 0.70 18.23
CA LEU A 85 18.32 0.82 17.67
C LEU A 85 17.26 0.82 18.78
N ALA A 86 17.40 -0.03 19.80
CA ALA A 86 16.50 -0.03 20.95
C ALA A 86 16.47 1.34 21.65
N ASP A 87 17.62 1.97 21.85
CA ASP A 87 17.72 3.31 22.43
C ASP A 87 17.09 4.38 21.52
N LYS A 88 17.30 4.29 20.20
CA LYS A 88 16.65 5.17 19.20
C LYS A 88 15.12 5.03 19.24
N VAL A 89 14.60 3.81 19.38
CA VAL A 89 13.15 3.58 19.50
C VAL A 89 12.62 4.12 20.82
N ALA A 90 13.34 3.92 21.93
CA ALA A 90 12.96 4.46 23.23
C ALA A 90 12.93 5.99 23.29
N ALA A 91 13.80 6.67 22.53
CA ALA A 91 13.78 8.12 22.39
C ALA A 91 12.46 8.66 21.80
N ASN A 92 11.64 7.80 21.18
CA ASN A 92 10.31 8.13 20.66
C ASN A 92 9.17 7.84 21.66
N GLY A 93 9.48 7.65 22.95
CA GLY A 93 8.49 7.51 24.02
C GLY A 93 8.01 6.08 24.31
N PHE A 94 8.59 5.08 23.63
CA PHE A 94 8.28 3.67 23.86
C PHE A 94 9.13 3.09 25.00
N LEU A 95 8.53 2.22 25.81
CA LEU A 95 9.30 1.26 26.61
C LEU A 95 9.82 0.17 25.67
N VAL A 96 11.13 0.03 25.52
CA VAL A 96 11.71 -0.96 24.59
C VAL A 96 12.31 -2.10 25.38
N VAL A 97 11.99 -3.33 24.97
CA VAL A 97 12.51 -4.57 25.57
C VAL A 97 13.12 -5.43 24.49
N VAL A 98 14.35 -5.89 24.71
CA VAL A 98 15.09 -6.81 23.84
C VAL A 98 15.44 -8.08 24.63
N PRO A 99 14.56 -9.09 24.67
CA PRO A 99 14.79 -10.33 25.41
C PRO A 99 15.89 -11.18 24.79
N ASP A 100 16.60 -11.92 25.64
CA ASP A 100 17.51 -12.99 25.28
C ASP A 100 16.73 -14.29 25.05
N PHE A 101 16.23 -14.48 23.83
CA PHE A 101 15.48 -15.69 23.45
C PHE A 101 16.37 -16.93 23.35
N PHE A 102 17.69 -16.78 23.45
CA PHE A 102 18.65 -17.87 23.34
C PHE A 102 19.29 -18.24 24.67
N TYR A 103 18.90 -17.62 25.78
CA TYR A 103 19.39 -17.96 27.12
C TYR A 103 20.92 -17.94 27.23
N GLY A 104 21.56 -16.99 26.53
CA GLY A 104 23.01 -16.86 26.45
C GLY A 104 23.71 -17.81 25.48
N ASP A 105 22.97 -18.49 24.59
CA ASP A 105 23.51 -19.39 23.55
C ASP A 105 23.22 -18.86 22.12
N PRO A 106 23.78 -17.70 21.72
CA PRO A 106 23.63 -17.20 20.35
C PRO A 106 24.29 -18.13 19.32
N LEU A 107 23.86 -18.04 18.07
CA LEU A 107 24.42 -18.85 17.00
C LEU A 107 25.89 -18.48 16.73
N ASP A 108 26.77 -19.47 16.80
CA ASP A 108 28.16 -19.33 16.37
C ASP A 108 28.25 -19.47 14.83
N PRO A 109 28.82 -18.47 14.11
CA PRO A 109 29.04 -18.54 12.67
C PRO A 109 29.87 -19.75 12.21
N ASP A 110 30.74 -20.27 13.07
CA ASP A 110 31.67 -21.37 12.77
C ASP A 110 31.04 -22.75 13.00
N TYR A 111 29.78 -22.82 13.43
CA TYR A 111 29.06 -24.09 13.59
C TYR A 111 28.99 -24.88 12.28
N SER A 112 29.23 -26.19 12.41
CA SER A 112 28.98 -27.12 11.31
C SER A 112 27.49 -27.12 10.94
N GLU A 113 27.14 -27.61 9.75
CA GLU A 113 25.72 -27.71 9.35
C GLU A 113 24.88 -28.52 10.35
N VAL A 114 25.48 -29.57 10.95
CA VAL A 114 24.82 -30.42 11.96
C VAL A 114 24.59 -29.64 13.25
N ASP A 115 25.60 -28.92 13.73
CA ASP A 115 25.49 -28.13 14.97
C ASP A 115 24.50 -26.98 14.81
N ARG A 116 24.48 -26.34 13.64
CA ARG A 116 23.50 -25.30 13.30
C ARG A 116 22.07 -25.85 13.27
N GLN A 117 21.84 -27.04 12.72
CA GLN A 117 20.53 -27.69 12.76
C GLN A 117 20.12 -28.05 14.19
N ALA A 118 21.05 -28.52 15.03
CA ALA A 118 20.80 -28.79 16.44
C ALA A 118 20.42 -27.50 17.19
N TRP A 119 21.15 -26.42 16.94
CA TRP A 119 20.86 -25.09 17.51
C TRP A 119 19.49 -24.58 17.09
N LEU A 120 19.13 -24.67 15.80
CA LEU A 120 17.80 -24.26 15.31
C LEU A 120 16.65 -25.08 15.91
N LYS A 121 16.90 -26.34 16.26
CA LYS A 121 15.93 -27.18 16.96
C LYS A 121 15.77 -26.77 18.42
N ALA A 122 16.84 -26.36 19.09
CA ALA A 122 16.83 -25.87 20.46
C ALA A 122 16.23 -24.46 20.59
N HIS A 123 16.45 -23.63 19.58
CA HIS A 123 16.04 -22.23 19.47
C HIS A 123 15.07 -22.04 18.29
N SER A 124 14.01 -22.85 18.24
CA SER A 124 13.03 -22.74 17.15
C SER A 124 12.24 -21.43 17.26
N MET A 125 11.78 -20.91 16.13
CA MET A 125 10.97 -19.69 16.10
C MET A 125 9.61 -19.88 16.79
N ASP A 126 9.09 -21.12 16.86
CA ASP A 126 7.92 -21.45 17.67
C ASP A 126 8.22 -21.29 19.16
N LYS A 127 9.38 -21.78 19.62
CA LYS A 127 9.82 -21.58 21.00
C LYS A 127 9.99 -20.09 21.31
N GLY A 128 10.60 -19.32 20.41
CA GLY A 128 10.71 -17.87 20.54
C GLY A 128 9.34 -17.17 20.68
N CYS A 129 8.33 -17.62 19.93
CA CYS A 129 6.97 -17.10 20.05
C CYS A 129 6.32 -17.45 21.40
N GLU A 130 6.57 -18.64 21.93
CA GLU A 130 6.09 -19.04 23.28
C GLU A 130 6.82 -18.26 24.38
N ASP A 131 8.13 -18.11 24.27
CA ASP A 131 8.97 -17.37 25.23
C ASP A 131 8.64 -15.87 25.26
N ALA A 132 8.08 -15.31 24.18
CA ALA A 132 7.62 -13.92 24.15
C ALA A 132 6.35 -13.70 24.99
N LYS A 133 5.51 -14.72 25.22
CA LYS A 133 4.24 -14.57 25.95
C LYS A 133 4.44 -14.19 27.42
N PRO A 134 5.34 -14.81 28.20
CA PRO A 134 5.66 -14.35 29.55
C PRO A 134 6.20 -12.91 29.59
N VAL A 135 7.02 -12.52 28.61
CA VAL A 135 7.53 -11.14 28.50
C VAL A 135 6.39 -10.15 28.28
N ILE A 136 5.49 -10.46 27.35
CA ILE A 136 4.29 -9.67 27.06
C ILE A 136 3.41 -9.57 28.31
N ALA A 137 3.15 -10.68 28.99
CA ALA A 137 2.37 -10.69 30.24
C ALA A 137 3.02 -9.84 31.35
N ALA A 138 4.34 -9.90 31.49
CA ALA A 138 5.08 -9.06 32.43
C ALA A 138 4.94 -7.56 32.08
N LEU A 139 5.02 -7.20 30.79
CA LEU A 139 4.79 -5.82 30.35
C LEU A 139 3.35 -5.35 30.64
N ARG A 140 2.34 -6.18 30.35
CA ARG A 140 0.94 -5.88 30.72
C ARG A 140 0.79 -5.65 32.23
N SER A 141 1.44 -6.47 33.06
CA SER A 141 1.38 -6.33 34.52
C SER A 141 2.02 -5.03 35.04
N LYS A 142 3.00 -4.48 34.31
CA LYS A 142 3.61 -3.16 34.56
C LYS A 142 2.75 -1.99 34.06
N GLY A 143 1.59 -2.27 33.46
CA GLY A 143 0.63 -1.26 33.02
C GLY A 143 0.77 -0.83 31.56
N VAL A 144 1.49 -1.59 30.73
CA VAL A 144 1.55 -1.38 29.28
C VAL A 144 0.23 -1.78 28.61
N THR A 145 -0.42 -0.85 27.90
CA THR A 145 -1.73 -1.05 27.24
C THR A 145 -1.61 -1.38 25.76
N SER A 146 -0.49 -1.03 25.11
CA SER A 146 -0.21 -1.45 23.72
C SER A 146 1.24 -1.92 23.55
N ILE A 147 1.42 -3.02 22.81
CA ILE A 147 2.71 -3.66 22.54
C ILE A 147 2.84 -3.85 21.02
N GLY A 148 3.85 -3.25 20.41
CA GLY A 148 4.32 -3.60 19.07
C GLY A 148 5.50 -4.57 19.16
N ALA A 149 5.82 -5.25 18.04
CA ALA A 149 7.02 -6.06 17.96
C ALA A 149 7.76 -5.81 16.64
N ALA A 150 9.08 -5.67 16.69
CA ALA A 150 9.92 -5.66 15.50
C ALA A 150 10.99 -6.75 15.57
N GLY A 151 11.25 -7.43 14.46
CA GLY A 151 12.05 -8.64 14.44
C GLY A 151 13.00 -8.70 13.26
N PHE A 152 14.18 -9.27 13.49
CA PHE A 152 15.30 -9.29 12.56
C PHE A 152 15.66 -10.74 12.21
N CYS A 153 15.69 -11.14 10.92
CA CYS A 153 16.03 -12.51 10.51
C CYS A 153 15.17 -13.57 11.25
N TRP A 154 15.78 -14.36 12.15
CA TRP A 154 15.12 -15.31 13.06
C TRP A 154 13.99 -14.65 13.85
N GLY A 155 14.26 -13.48 14.44
CA GLY A 155 13.26 -12.71 15.19
C GLY A 155 12.13 -12.18 14.31
N GLY A 156 12.38 -11.99 13.01
CA GLY A 156 11.35 -11.62 12.05
C GLY A 156 10.25 -12.68 11.92
N VAL A 157 10.62 -13.96 11.92
CA VAL A 157 9.65 -15.07 11.89
C VAL A 157 8.88 -15.15 13.20
N VAL A 158 9.52 -14.86 14.35
CA VAL A 158 8.85 -14.77 15.65
C VAL A 158 7.80 -13.66 15.65
N VAL A 159 8.09 -12.49 15.06
CA VAL A 159 7.09 -11.42 14.89
C VAL A 159 5.90 -11.87 14.06
N VAL A 160 6.12 -12.58 12.94
CA VAL A 160 5.01 -13.12 12.13
C VAL A 160 4.15 -14.10 12.94
N LYS A 161 4.76 -14.94 13.78
CA LYS A 161 4.05 -15.86 14.67
C LYS A 161 3.25 -15.13 15.75
N LEU A 162 3.83 -14.11 16.38
CA LEU A 162 3.14 -13.27 17.35
C LEU A 162 1.96 -12.53 16.73
N ALA A 163 2.09 -12.08 15.49
CA ALA A 163 1.06 -11.37 14.74
C ALA A 163 -0.18 -12.22 14.40
N ARG A 164 -0.19 -13.52 14.74
CA ARG A 164 -1.36 -14.43 14.64
C ARG A 164 -2.30 -14.34 15.84
N SER A 165 -1.89 -13.59 16.86
CA SER A 165 -2.64 -13.37 18.09
C SER A 165 -2.79 -11.88 18.35
N LYS A 166 -3.64 -11.51 19.32
CA LYS A 166 -3.80 -10.12 19.76
C LYS A 166 -2.77 -9.71 20.82
N ASP A 167 -1.73 -10.52 21.04
CA ASP A 167 -0.70 -10.25 22.02
C ASP A 167 0.09 -8.98 21.67
N ILE A 168 0.23 -8.71 20.37
CA ILE A 168 0.78 -7.47 19.80
C ILE A 168 -0.26 -6.70 18.98
N GLN A 169 -0.11 -5.38 18.90
CA GLN A 169 -0.96 -4.46 18.13
C GLN A 169 -0.43 -4.20 16.72
N ALA A 170 0.88 -4.32 16.50
CA ALA A 170 1.52 -4.18 15.19
C ALA A 170 2.86 -4.91 15.15
N GLY A 171 3.24 -5.42 13.98
CA GLY A 171 4.50 -6.11 13.71
C GLY A 171 5.34 -5.41 12.65
N VAL A 172 6.67 -5.43 12.78
CA VAL A 172 7.61 -5.05 11.71
C VAL A 172 8.67 -6.14 11.56
N VAL A 173 8.87 -6.62 10.34
CA VAL A 173 9.85 -7.65 10.01
C VAL A 173 10.94 -7.00 9.17
N LEU A 174 12.20 -7.08 9.60
CA LEU A 174 13.35 -6.55 8.87
C LEU A 174 14.30 -7.69 8.48
N HIS A 175 14.74 -7.71 7.21
CA HIS A 175 15.52 -8.80 6.59
C HIS A 175 15.02 -10.19 7.06
N PRO A 176 13.81 -10.59 6.62
CA PRO A 176 13.05 -11.67 7.23
C PRO A 176 13.80 -13.00 7.21
N GLY A 177 13.53 -13.89 8.18
CA GLY A 177 13.86 -15.30 8.03
C GLY A 177 12.88 -16.03 7.10
N PRO A 178 12.91 -17.38 7.05
CA PRO A 178 12.00 -18.14 6.21
C PRO A 178 10.56 -18.00 6.73
N ILE A 179 9.72 -17.31 5.96
CA ILE A 179 8.29 -17.16 6.21
C ILE A 179 7.52 -17.95 5.16
N THR A 180 6.59 -18.79 5.60
CA THR A 180 5.70 -19.58 4.75
C THR A 180 4.38 -18.87 4.47
N GLU A 181 3.65 -19.33 3.46
CA GLU A 181 2.30 -18.83 3.19
C GLU A 181 1.34 -19.10 4.35
N ASP A 182 1.44 -20.27 4.98
CA ASP A 182 0.65 -20.64 6.16
C ASP A 182 0.90 -19.65 7.30
N ASP A 183 2.17 -19.27 7.51
CA ASP A 183 2.51 -18.28 8.53
C ASP A 183 1.81 -16.94 8.30
N ILE A 184 1.72 -16.49 7.05
CA ILE A 184 1.04 -15.25 6.65
C ILE A 184 -0.48 -15.40 6.68
N ASN A 185 -1.02 -16.55 6.29
CA ASN A 185 -2.46 -16.86 6.30
C ASN A 185 -3.05 -16.86 7.72
N GLU A 186 -2.23 -16.95 8.76
CA GLU A 186 -2.67 -16.85 10.14
C GLU A 186 -2.52 -15.44 10.76
N VAL A 187 -1.81 -14.50 10.12
CA VAL A 187 -1.62 -13.12 10.64
C VAL A 187 -2.94 -12.36 10.78
N ILE A 188 -3.20 -11.76 11.95
CA ILE A 188 -4.40 -10.97 12.24
C ILE A 188 -4.10 -9.53 12.68
N CYS A 189 -2.83 -9.17 12.88
CA CYS A 189 -2.40 -7.83 13.28
C CYS A 189 -1.72 -7.07 12.14
N PRO A 190 -1.80 -5.73 12.11
CA PRO A 190 -1.05 -4.90 11.18
C PRO A 190 0.43 -5.30 11.10
N ILE A 191 0.97 -5.52 9.91
CA ILE A 191 2.35 -5.97 9.74
C ILE A 191 3.09 -5.30 8.56
N ALA A 192 4.30 -4.82 8.81
CA ALA A 192 5.23 -4.39 7.77
C ALA A 192 6.34 -5.42 7.55
N ILE A 193 6.71 -5.69 6.29
CA ILE A 193 7.82 -6.55 5.89
C ILE A 193 8.80 -5.73 5.06
N LEU A 194 10.00 -5.51 5.60
CA LEU A 194 11.10 -4.82 4.96
C LEU A 194 12.11 -5.88 4.50
N GLY A 195 12.32 -5.98 3.19
CA GLY A 195 13.24 -6.93 2.55
C GLY A 195 14.44 -6.28 1.88
N ALA A 196 15.47 -7.06 1.60
CA ALA A 196 16.68 -6.63 0.91
C ALA A 196 16.68 -7.12 -0.55
N GLU A 197 17.11 -6.27 -1.50
CA GLU A 197 17.15 -6.62 -2.93
C GLU A 197 18.11 -7.80 -3.23
N ILE A 198 19.24 -7.88 -2.54
CA ILE A 198 20.30 -8.88 -2.82
C ILE A 198 20.18 -10.11 -1.88
N ASP A 199 19.07 -10.21 -1.14
CA ASP A 199 18.82 -11.27 -0.18
C ASP A 199 18.47 -12.60 -0.88
N ARG A 200 19.34 -13.60 -0.77
CA ARG A 200 19.09 -14.96 -1.29
C ARG A 200 18.49 -15.90 -0.25
N PHE A 201 18.44 -15.47 1.01
CA PHE A 201 17.81 -16.21 2.10
C PHE A 201 16.30 -15.98 2.10
N SER A 202 15.89 -14.72 1.91
CA SER A 202 14.49 -14.28 1.78
C SER A 202 14.31 -13.41 0.53
N PRO A 203 14.29 -14.02 -0.66
CA PRO A 203 14.32 -13.29 -1.93
C PRO A 203 13.16 -12.32 -2.12
N PRO A 204 13.37 -11.17 -2.79
CA PRO A 204 12.33 -10.17 -3.04
C PRO A 204 11.07 -10.75 -3.68
N GLU A 205 11.19 -11.76 -4.54
CA GLU A 205 10.05 -12.43 -5.18
C GLU A 205 9.16 -13.14 -4.14
N GLN A 206 9.78 -13.82 -3.17
CA GLN A 206 9.05 -14.47 -2.07
C GLN A 206 8.37 -13.40 -1.19
N LEU A 207 9.08 -12.34 -0.82
CA LEU A 207 8.50 -11.30 0.05
C LEU A 207 7.36 -10.54 -0.64
N LYS A 208 7.48 -10.28 -1.95
CA LYS A 208 6.40 -9.72 -2.76
C LYS A 208 5.19 -10.64 -2.77
N HIS A 209 5.38 -11.94 -2.98
CA HIS A 209 4.31 -12.95 -2.92
C HIS A 209 3.62 -12.99 -1.55
N LEU A 210 4.38 -13.01 -0.46
CA LEU A 210 3.82 -12.93 0.90
C LEU A 210 3.05 -11.63 1.13
N GLY A 211 3.55 -10.51 0.60
CA GLY A 211 2.85 -9.23 0.60
C GLY A 211 1.53 -9.25 -0.17
N GLU A 212 1.47 -9.98 -1.26
CA GLU A 212 0.23 -10.21 -2.01
C GLU A 212 -0.77 -10.99 -1.15
N ILE A 213 -0.35 -12.05 -0.46
CA ILE A 213 -1.21 -12.80 0.46
C ILE A 213 -1.72 -11.90 1.60
N LEU A 214 -0.84 -11.12 2.24
CA LEU A 214 -1.23 -10.15 3.29
C LEU A 214 -2.26 -9.15 2.79
N SER A 215 -2.08 -8.61 1.57
CA SER A 215 -3.04 -7.67 0.98
C SER A 215 -4.42 -8.29 0.75
N THR A 216 -4.50 -9.63 0.66
CA THR A 216 -5.78 -10.35 0.56
C THR A 216 -6.56 -10.44 1.88
N LYS A 217 -5.96 -10.09 3.02
CA LYS A 217 -6.62 -10.18 4.33
C LYS A 217 -7.41 -8.89 4.64
N SER A 218 -8.71 -9.02 4.94
CA SER A 218 -9.54 -7.88 5.32
C SER A 218 -9.31 -7.47 6.77
N GLY A 219 -9.09 -6.18 7.04
CA GLY A 219 -8.91 -5.65 8.39
C GLY A 219 -7.50 -5.85 8.98
N VAL A 220 -6.54 -6.26 8.16
CA VAL A 220 -5.12 -6.36 8.51
C VAL A 220 -4.35 -5.40 7.61
N ASP A 221 -3.87 -4.28 8.18
CA ASP A 221 -3.04 -3.35 7.42
C ASP A 221 -1.66 -3.99 7.16
N SER A 222 -1.17 -3.88 5.92
CA SER A 222 0.11 -4.49 5.57
C SER A 222 0.95 -3.62 4.66
N PHE A 223 2.26 -3.67 4.83
CA PHE A 223 3.23 -2.95 4.00
C PHE A 223 4.40 -3.86 3.65
N VAL A 224 4.81 -3.89 2.38
CA VAL A 224 6.04 -4.59 1.96
C VAL A 224 6.91 -3.64 1.17
N LYS A 225 8.18 -3.50 1.57
CA LYS A 225 9.17 -2.67 0.89
C LYS A 225 10.46 -3.46 0.69
N ILE A 226 11.03 -3.36 -0.51
CA ILE A 226 12.34 -3.92 -0.84
C ILE A 226 13.34 -2.78 -0.92
N PHE A 227 14.41 -2.85 -0.14
CA PHE A 227 15.48 -1.87 -0.10
C PHE A 227 16.52 -2.20 -1.18
N PRO A 228 16.85 -1.26 -2.07
CA PRO A 228 17.81 -1.49 -3.15
C PRO A 228 19.24 -1.58 -2.60
N GLY A 229 20.08 -2.39 -3.25
CA GLY A 229 21.52 -2.44 -3.00
C GLY A 229 21.96 -3.07 -1.67
N VAL A 230 21.04 -3.56 -0.83
CA VAL A 230 21.35 -4.12 0.49
C VAL A 230 21.24 -5.65 0.52
N ASN A 231 21.97 -6.28 1.44
CA ASN A 231 22.00 -7.72 1.69
C ASN A 231 21.18 -8.11 2.93
N HIS A 232 21.02 -9.41 3.15
CA HIS A 232 20.45 -9.92 4.41
C HIS A 232 21.20 -9.37 5.63
N GLY A 233 20.47 -8.98 6.68
CA GLY A 233 21.05 -8.41 7.90
C GLY A 233 21.31 -6.90 7.85
N TRP A 234 21.03 -6.20 6.75
CA TRP A 234 21.41 -4.78 6.59
C TRP A 234 20.90 -3.86 7.70
N ALA A 235 19.76 -4.17 8.32
CA ALA A 235 19.16 -3.29 9.31
C ALA A 235 19.96 -3.22 10.63
N VAL A 236 20.75 -4.26 10.96
CA VAL A 236 21.50 -4.35 12.23
C VAL A 236 22.94 -4.86 12.09
N ARG A 237 23.38 -5.25 10.88
CA ARG A 237 24.73 -5.76 10.58
C ARG A 237 25.46 -5.01 9.48
N TYR A 238 24.99 -3.80 9.15
CA TYR A 238 25.66 -2.90 8.20
C TYR A 238 27.07 -2.50 8.69
N SER A 239 27.98 -2.15 7.78
CA SER A 239 29.28 -1.57 8.14
C SER A 239 29.13 -0.09 8.41
N ASP A 240 29.76 0.42 9.47
CA ASP A 240 29.79 1.87 9.75
C ASP A 240 30.68 2.63 8.75
N ASP A 241 31.56 1.92 8.04
CA ASP A 241 32.44 2.47 7.00
C ASP A 241 31.74 2.57 5.62
N ASP A 242 30.52 2.03 5.49
CA ASP A 242 29.71 2.10 4.27
C ASP A 242 28.54 3.05 4.48
N GLU A 243 28.73 4.30 4.05
CA GLU A 243 27.74 5.38 4.19
C GLU A 243 26.40 5.05 3.52
N SER A 244 26.41 4.30 2.41
CA SER A 244 25.19 3.84 1.76
C SER A 244 24.46 2.80 2.59
N ALA A 245 25.19 1.87 3.20
CA ALA A 245 24.60 0.87 4.08
C ALA A 245 24.03 1.49 5.37
N VAL A 246 24.73 2.48 5.94
CA VAL A 246 24.24 3.27 7.09
C VAL A 246 22.93 3.96 6.73
N LYS A 247 22.88 4.69 5.62
CA LYS A 247 21.68 5.41 5.18
C LYS A 247 20.49 4.48 4.96
N SER A 248 20.69 3.33 4.30
CA SER A 248 19.64 2.34 4.08
C SER A 248 19.16 1.69 5.38
N ALA A 249 20.05 1.47 6.36
CA ALA A 249 19.68 1.00 7.68
C ALA A 249 18.85 2.04 8.42
N GLU A 250 19.28 3.30 8.43
CA GLU A 250 18.57 4.41 9.07
C GLU A 250 17.17 4.63 8.47
N GLU A 251 17.03 4.58 7.14
CA GLU A 251 15.75 4.63 6.44
C GLU A 251 14.84 3.47 6.87
N SER A 252 15.37 2.26 7.00
CA SER A 252 14.58 1.11 7.47
C SER A 252 14.14 1.24 8.94
N HIS A 253 14.94 1.88 9.79
CA HIS A 253 14.57 2.17 11.18
C HIS A 253 13.48 3.24 11.25
N GLU A 254 13.54 4.23 10.37
CA GLU A 254 12.51 5.27 10.26
C GLU A 254 11.18 4.69 9.76
N ASP A 255 11.20 3.85 8.72
CA ASP A 255 10.00 3.14 8.24
C ASP A 255 9.36 2.29 9.34
N MET A 256 10.18 1.61 10.15
CA MET A 256 9.73 0.86 11.32
C MET A 256 9.06 1.77 12.36
N LEU A 257 9.68 2.90 12.71
CA LEU A 257 9.13 3.86 13.66
C LEU A 257 7.83 4.51 13.16
N ASN A 258 7.78 4.85 11.88
CA ASN A 258 6.60 5.38 11.22
C ASN A 258 5.46 4.37 11.25
N TRP A 259 5.74 3.08 11.04
CA TRP A 259 4.71 2.02 11.16
C TRP A 259 4.07 1.98 12.55
N PHE A 260 4.84 2.20 13.62
CA PHE A 260 4.32 2.22 14.98
C PHE A 260 3.63 3.54 15.39
N THR A 261 3.85 4.64 14.65
CA THR A 261 3.36 5.99 15.01
C THR A 261 2.31 6.58 14.05
N LYS A 262 1.96 5.88 12.97
CA LYS A 262 1.00 6.31 11.92
C LYS A 262 -0.44 6.52 12.42
N LYS A 263 -0.97 7.77 12.37
CA LYS A 263 -2.41 8.06 12.59
C LYS A 263 -3.08 9.10 11.67
N LEU A 264 -2.38 10.15 11.19
CA LEU A 264 -3.05 11.26 10.49
C LEU A 264 -3.00 11.20 8.96
N ALA A 265 -1.83 11.00 8.35
CA ALA A 265 -1.69 10.96 6.89
C ALA A 265 -2.55 9.84 6.26
N ASP A 266 -2.60 8.68 6.93
CA ASP A 266 -3.43 7.56 6.51
C ASP A 266 -4.92 7.86 6.65
N LYS A 267 -5.33 8.60 7.70
CA LYS A 267 -6.73 9.07 7.86
C LYS A 267 -7.13 9.99 6.71
N VAL A 268 -6.24 10.86 6.24
CA VAL A 268 -6.51 11.73 5.09
C VAL A 268 -6.55 10.94 3.79
N ALA A 269 -5.59 10.04 3.58
CA ALA A 269 -5.56 9.18 2.39
C ALA A 269 -6.80 8.28 2.27
N ALA A 270 -7.25 7.71 3.39
CA ALA A 270 -8.47 6.91 3.47
C ALA A 270 -9.74 7.69 3.09
N ASN A 271 -9.70 9.03 3.14
CA ASN A 271 -10.79 9.90 2.71
C ASN A 271 -10.71 10.32 1.23
N GLY A 272 -9.89 9.62 0.43
CA GLY A 272 -9.81 9.77 -1.02
C GLY A 272 -8.85 10.86 -1.49
N PHE A 273 -7.87 11.22 -0.66
CA PHE A 273 -6.84 12.20 -1.02
C PHE A 273 -5.54 11.48 -1.41
N LEU A 274 -4.86 11.96 -2.43
CA LEU A 274 -3.43 11.70 -2.57
C LEU A 274 -2.69 12.53 -1.53
N VAL A 275 -2.00 11.88 -0.59
CA VAL A 275 -1.30 12.55 0.52
C VAL A 275 0.21 12.49 0.29
N VAL A 276 0.86 13.64 0.44
CA VAL A 276 2.32 13.74 0.48
C VAL A 276 2.70 14.44 1.78
N VAL A 277 3.65 13.86 2.51
CA VAL A 277 4.25 14.46 3.71
C VAL A 277 5.71 14.74 3.39
N PRO A 278 6.05 15.97 2.97
CA PRO A 278 7.44 16.31 2.65
C PRO A 278 8.27 16.43 3.93
N ASP A 279 9.49 15.92 3.89
CA ASP A 279 10.50 16.26 4.89
C ASP A 279 11.06 17.66 4.57
N PHE A 280 10.51 18.68 5.24
CA PHE A 280 10.98 20.06 5.12
C PHE A 280 12.25 20.35 5.93
N PHE A 281 12.70 19.39 6.76
CA PHE A 281 13.83 19.57 7.65
C PHE A 281 15.06 18.78 7.20
N TYR A 282 14.95 17.97 6.15
CA TYR A 282 16.06 17.24 5.53
C TYR A 282 16.81 16.35 6.53
N GLY A 283 16.07 15.65 7.39
CA GLY A 283 16.61 14.82 8.45
C GLY A 283 17.17 15.57 9.66
N ASP A 284 16.92 16.89 9.78
CA ASP A 284 17.35 17.74 10.90
C ASP A 284 16.15 18.25 11.73
N PRO A 285 15.37 17.34 12.39
CA PRO A 285 14.22 17.73 13.17
C PRO A 285 14.64 18.54 14.41
N LEU A 286 13.78 19.48 14.80
CA LEU A 286 13.98 20.26 16.00
C LEU A 286 13.74 19.41 17.25
N ASP A 287 14.73 19.37 18.16
CA ASP A 287 14.59 18.72 19.46
C ASP A 287 13.54 19.45 20.32
N LEU A 288 12.40 18.79 20.56
CA LEU A 288 11.30 19.33 21.36
C LEU A 288 11.59 19.29 22.87
N GLY A 289 12.72 18.70 23.30
CA GLY A 289 13.24 18.78 24.66
C GLY A 289 13.85 20.14 25.01
N ILE A 290 13.96 21.07 24.05
CA ILE A 290 14.46 22.42 24.28
C ILE A 290 13.45 23.20 25.16
N PRO A 291 13.87 23.69 26.34
CA PRO A 291 12.95 24.20 27.35
C PRO A 291 12.30 25.55 27.00
N ASN A 292 12.70 26.20 25.90
CA ASN A 292 12.18 27.50 25.49
C ASN A 292 12.37 27.78 23.99
N VAL A 293 11.31 28.23 23.32
CA VAL A 293 11.30 28.76 21.93
C VAL A 293 12.17 30.02 21.75
N ASP A 294 12.70 30.59 22.83
CA ASP A 294 13.66 31.70 22.78
C ASP A 294 15.13 31.30 22.92
N SER A 295 15.41 29.99 23.03
CA SER A 295 16.77 29.48 23.17
C SER A 295 17.67 29.80 21.96
N PRO A 296 18.99 29.92 22.16
CA PRO A 296 19.94 30.08 21.05
C PRO A 296 19.83 28.96 20.01
N ASP A 297 19.59 27.73 20.44
CA ASP A 297 19.48 26.54 19.57
C ASP A 297 18.23 26.64 18.68
N TRP A 298 17.08 27.02 19.24
CA TRP A 298 15.87 27.30 18.48
C TRP A 298 16.09 28.40 17.43
N LYS A 299 16.73 29.51 17.83
CA LYS A 299 17.04 30.64 16.92
C LYS A 299 18.02 30.27 15.84
N SER A 300 18.98 29.39 16.13
CA SER A 300 19.92 28.86 15.15
C SER A 300 19.22 27.95 14.14
N TRP A 301 18.38 27.03 14.62
CA TRP A 301 17.60 26.13 13.80
C TRP A 301 16.65 26.90 12.86
N LEU A 302 15.95 27.92 13.36
CA LEU A 302 15.08 28.78 12.53
C LEU A 302 15.83 29.56 11.42
N LYS A 303 17.14 29.81 11.55
CA LYS A 303 17.90 30.43 10.46
C LYS A 303 18.09 29.46 9.28
N VAL A 304 18.18 28.17 9.58
CA VAL A 304 18.36 27.10 8.58
C VAL A 304 17.02 26.63 8.02
N HIS A 305 16.00 26.58 8.88
CA HIS A 305 14.66 26.03 8.61
C HIS A 305 13.55 27.07 8.81
N GLY A 306 13.79 28.28 8.32
CA GLY A 306 12.84 29.39 8.43
C GLY A 306 11.54 29.11 7.67
N MET A 307 10.43 29.68 8.13
CA MET A 307 9.11 29.45 7.52
C MET A 307 9.01 29.94 6.07
N ASP A 308 9.78 30.97 5.69
CA ASP A 308 9.89 31.39 4.28
C ASP A 308 10.52 30.31 3.40
N LYS A 309 11.60 29.70 3.89
CA LYS A 309 12.25 28.57 3.22
C LYS A 309 11.29 27.39 3.09
N GLY A 310 10.53 27.06 4.15
CA GLY A 310 9.49 26.04 4.09
C GLY A 310 8.43 26.27 3.00
N CYS A 311 8.05 27.54 2.78
CA CYS A 311 7.15 27.90 1.68
C CYS A 311 7.80 27.72 0.30
N GLU A 312 9.09 28.06 0.15
CA GLU A 312 9.84 27.83 -1.09
C GLU A 312 10.04 26.33 -1.36
N ASP A 313 10.39 25.55 -0.34
CA ASP A 313 10.60 24.10 -0.41
C ASP A 313 9.30 23.34 -0.74
N ALA A 314 8.13 23.92 -0.43
CA ALA A 314 6.85 23.34 -0.81
C ALA A 314 6.55 23.46 -2.31
N LYS A 315 7.08 24.48 -3.00
CA LYS A 315 6.80 24.73 -4.43
C LYS A 315 7.29 23.61 -5.36
N PRO A 316 8.50 23.03 -5.19
CA PRO A 316 8.90 21.84 -5.94
C PRO A 316 7.94 20.65 -5.74
N VAL A 317 7.47 20.41 -4.51
CA VAL A 317 6.51 19.34 -4.21
C VAL A 317 5.19 19.58 -4.95
N ILE A 318 4.65 20.79 -4.85
CA ILE A 318 3.45 21.22 -5.57
C ILE A 318 3.63 21.07 -7.09
N SER A 319 4.79 21.46 -7.62
CA SER A 319 5.09 21.33 -9.05
C SER A 319 5.14 19.87 -9.49
N ALA A 320 5.74 18.99 -8.69
CA ALA A 320 5.77 17.55 -8.94
C ALA A 320 4.38 16.90 -8.85
N LEU A 321 3.50 17.39 -7.97
CA LEU A 321 2.11 16.97 -7.91
C LEU A 321 1.36 17.39 -9.18
N ARG A 322 1.52 18.65 -9.60
CA ARG A 322 0.91 19.15 -10.84
C ARG A 322 1.39 18.41 -12.08
N SER A 323 2.68 18.09 -12.17
CA SER A 323 3.21 17.29 -13.29
C SER A 323 2.66 15.87 -13.34
N LYS A 324 2.15 15.35 -12.21
CA LYS A 324 1.45 14.06 -12.12
C LYS A 324 -0.07 14.18 -12.34
N GLY A 325 -0.55 15.32 -12.82
CA GLY A 325 -1.95 15.55 -13.13
C GLY A 325 -2.82 16.00 -11.96
N VAL A 326 -2.23 16.33 -10.79
CA VAL A 326 -2.99 16.86 -9.66
C VAL A 326 -3.44 18.29 -9.96
N THR A 327 -4.76 18.48 -10.08
CA THR A 327 -5.39 19.75 -10.47
C THR A 327 -5.82 20.61 -9.27
N SER A 328 -6.00 20.01 -8.10
CA SER A 328 -6.43 20.68 -6.87
C SER A 328 -5.59 20.20 -5.69
N ILE A 329 -4.96 21.15 -4.98
CA ILE A 329 -4.02 20.87 -3.88
C ILE A 329 -4.48 21.59 -2.63
N GLY A 330 -4.66 20.87 -1.53
CA GLY A 330 -4.85 21.45 -0.21
C GLY A 330 -3.60 21.28 0.61
N ALA A 331 -3.35 22.21 1.53
CA ALA A 331 -2.24 22.11 2.47
C ALA A 331 -2.74 22.19 3.91
N ALA A 332 -2.34 21.21 4.72
CA ALA A 332 -2.59 21.18 6.16
C ALA A 332 -1.27 21.42 6.89
N GLY A 333 -1.28 22.27 7.90
CA GLY A 333 -0.08 22.73 8.59
C GLY A 333 -0.27 22.79 10.09
N PHE A 334 0.79 22.44 10.82
CA PHE A 334 0.83 22.32 12.28
C PHE A 334 1.91 23.23 12.85
N CYS A 335 1.56 24.15 13.77
CA CYS A 335 2.50 25.11 14.36
C CYS A 335 3.35 25.85 13.29
N TRP A 336 4.65 25.53 13.16
CA TRP A 336 5.55 26.02 12.10
C TRP A 336 4.96 25.80 10.70
N GLY A 337 4.44 24.61 10.43
CA GLY A 337 3.78 24.29 9.16
C GLY A 337 2.49 25.08 8.95
N GLY A 338 1.84 25.54 10.03
CA GLY A 338 0.70 26.44 9.96
C GLY A 338 1.07 27.79 9.33
N VAL A 339 2.24 28.33 9.65
CA VAL A 339 2.76 29.56 9.03
C VAL A 339 3.03 29.33 7.54
N VAL A 340 3.64 28.19 7.19
CA VAL A 340 3.87 27.80 5.79
C VAL A 340 2.56 27.73 5.00
N VAL A 341 1.52 27.12 5.58
CA VAL A 341 0.19 27.05 4.94
C VAL A 341 -0.43 28.44 4.74
N VAL A 342 -0.35 29.34 5.73
CA VAL A 342 -0.82 30.73 5.58
C VAL A 342 -0.07 31.44 4.45
N LYS A 343 1.25 31.21 4.31
CA LYS A 343 2.07 31.77 3.23
C LYS A 343 1.69 31.21 1.85
N LEU A 344 1.51 29.90 1.74
CA LEU A 344 1.03 29.26 0.51
C LEU A 344 -0.38 29.75 0.12
N ALA A 345 -1.23 30.07 1.09
CA ALA A 345 -2.56 30.61 0.85
C ALA A 345 -2.58 32.05 0.29
N ARG A 346 -1.43 32.70 0.10
CA ARG A 346 -1.29 34.03 -0.54
C ARG A 346 -1.21 33.98 -2.06
N SER A 347 -1.01 32.78 -2.60
CA SER A 347 -0.80 32.53 -4.02
C SER A 347 -1.75 31.45 -4.54
N ASP A 348 -1.59 31.13 -5.81
CA ASP A 348 -2.35 30.10 -6.51
C ASP A 348 -1.74 28.71 -6.36
N ASP A 349 -0.76 28.56 -5.46
CA ASP A 349 -0.03 27.32 -5.22
C ASP A 349 -0.97 26.24 -4.65
N ILE A 350 -1.88 26.64 -3.76
CA ILE A 350 -2.89 25.78 -3.14
C ILE A 350 -4.32 26.29 -3.42
N GLN A 351 -5.27 25.36 -3.39
CA GLN A 351 -6.70 25.60 -3.50
C GLN A 351 -7.32 25.95 -2.14
N ALA A 352 -6.85 25.34 -1.05
CA ALA A 352 -7.25 25.70 0.31
C ALA A 352 -6.20 25.32 1.35
N GLY A 353 -6.14 26.08 2.45
CA GLY A 353 -5.28 25.82 3.60
C GLY A 353 -6.07 25.40 4.85
N VAL A 354 -5.49 24.55 5.68
CA VAL A 354 -5.96 24.29 7.04
C VAL A 354 -4.78 24.43 8.01
N VAL A 355 -4.94 25.31 8.99
CA VAL A 355 -4.00 25.49 10.09
C VAL A 355 -4.59 24.79 11.32
N LEU A 356 -3.88 23.78 11.83
CA LEU A 356 -4.22 23.11 13.08
C LEU A 356 -3.19 23.51 14.13
N HIS A 357 -3.64 24.05 15.26
CA HIS A 357 -2.81 24.67 16.31
C HIS A 357 -1.82 25.72 15.74
N PRO A 358 -2.25 26.98 15.57
CA PRO A 358 -1.50 27.96 14.79
C PRO A 358 -0.12 28.26 15.39
N GLY A 359 0.90 28.37 14.53
CA GLY A 359 2.21 28.87 14.92
C GLY A 359 2.23 30.41 15.06
N PRO A 360 3.42 31.04 15.08
CA PRO A 360 3.54 32.49 15.23
C PRO A 360 3.14 33.24 13.94
N ILE A 361 1.83 33.26 13.65
CA ILE A 361 1.22 33.99 12.54
C ILE A 361 1.02 35.45 12.96
N THR A 362 1.19 36.38 12.03
CA THR A 362 0.96 37.83 12.20
C THR A 362 -0.29 38.30 11.48
N ASP A 363 -0.79 39.49 11.84
CA ASP A 363 -1.91 40.11 11.15
C ASP A 363 -1.60 40.36 9.67
N ASP A 364 -0.36 40.73 9.34
CA ASP A 364 0.10 40.90 7.96
C ASP A 364 0.02 39.59 7.18
N ASP A 365 0.41 38.48 7.81
CA ASP A 365 0.31 37.16 7.18
C ASP A 365 -1.14 36.81 6.82
N ILE A 366 -2.08 37.08 7.74
CA ILE A 366 -3.52 36.87 7.52
C ILE A 366 -4.08 37.85 6.49
N ASN A 367 -3.63 39.11 6.50
CA ASN A 367 -4.01 40.15 5.54
C ASN A 367 -3.57 39.85 4.11
N GLU A 368 -2.55 39.02 3.91
CA GLU A 368 -2.12 38.60 2.58
C GLU A 368 -2.82 37.33 2.05
N VAL A 369 -3.56 36.60 2.88
CA VAL A 369 -4.29 35.38 2.45
C VAL A 369 -5.30 35.71 1.34
N LYS A 370 -5.24 34.94 0.24
CA LYS A 370 -6.12 35.03 -0.94
C LYS A 370 -6.91 33.75 -1.21
N ARG A 371 -6.54 32.64 -0.57
CA ARG A 371 -7.18 31.33 -0.73
C ARG A 371 -8.02 30.97 0.48
N PRO A 372 -9.08 30.15 0.30
CA PRO A 372 -9.87 29.64 1.41
C PRO A 372 -8.99 29.03 2.52
N ILE A 373 -9.21 29.45 3.76
CA ILE A 373 -8.39 28.99 4.89
C ILE A 373 -9.23 28.66 6.12
N ALA A 374 -8.94 27.52 6.75
CA ALA A 374 -9.43 27.19 8.09
C ALA A 374 -8.34 27.38 9.14
N ILE A 375 -8.69 27.96 10.30
CA ILE A 375 -7.81 28.12 11.45
C ILE A 375 -8.47 27.45 12.66
N LEU A 376 -7.92 26.32 13.06
CA LEU A 376 -8.35 25.57 14.23
C LEU A 376 -7.37 25.90 15.36
N GLY A 377 -7.87 26.50 16.45
CA GLY A 377 -7.11 26.93 17.63
C GLY A 377 -7.44 26.12 18.90
N ALA A 378 -6.53 26.15 19.88
CA ALA A 378 -6.73 25.53 21.20
C ALA A 378 -7.20 26.59 22.20
N GLU A 379 -8.02 26.20 23.18
CA GLU A 379 -8.39 27.08 24.31
C GLU A 379 -7.18 27.37 25.21
N ILE A 380 -6.32 26.38 25.44
CA ILE A 380 -5.16 26.46 26.34
C ILE A 380 -3.87 26.61 25.51
N ASP A 381 -3.74 27.72 24.79
CA ASP A 381 -2.59 27.97 23.90
C ASP A 381 -1.92 29.31 24.21
N ASN A 382 -0.68 29.28 24.70
CA ASN A 382 0.09 30.50 24.97
C ASN A 382 0.80 31.03 23.72
N SER A 383 1.03 30.18 22.71
CA SER A 383 1.71 30.56 21.46
C SER A 383 0.75 31.27 20.51
N SER A 384 -0.49 30.79 20.44
CA SER A 384 -1.58 31.35 19.65
C SER A 384 -2.86 31.43 20.49
N PRO A 385 -2.97 32.42 21.39
CA PRO A 385 -4.10 32.53 22.30
C PRO A 385 -5.46 32.60 21.58
N PRO A 386 -6.55 32.12 22.20
CA PRO A 386 -7.90 32.15 21.63
C PRO A 386 -8.32 33.55 21.13
N GLU A 387 -7.93 34.61 21.82
CA GLU A 387 -8.22 36.00 21.43
C GLU A 387 -7.56 36.34 20.08
N LYS A 388 -6.33 35.89 19.88
CA LYS A 388 -5.57 36.08 18.64
C LYS A 388 -6.20 35.28 17.49
N VAL A 389 -6.61 34.04 17.75
CA VAL A 389 -7.29 33.19 16.76
C VAL A 389 -8.65 33.80 16.36
N LYS A 390 -9.41 34.35 17.32
CA LYS A 390 -10.66 35.09 17.04
C LYS A 390 -10.40 36.34 16.19
N HIS A 391 -9.38 37.12 16.53
CA HIS A 391 -8.96 38.30 15.77
C HIS A 391 -8.62 37.96 14.32
N PHE A 392 -7.91 36.85 14.07
CA PHE A 392 -7.68 36.36 12.70
C PHE A 392 -8.99 36.05 11.96
N GLY A 393 -9.98 35.48 12.65
CA GLY A 393 -11.31 35.27 12.10
C GLY A 393 -12.02 36.57 11.72
N GLU A 394 -11.88 37.62 12.53
CA GLU A 394 -12.42 38.96 12.23
C GLU A 394 -11.77 39.54 10.97
N ILE A 395 -10.44 39.50 10.86
CA ILE A 395 -9.69 39.95 9.68
C ILE A 395 -10.15 39.18 8.43
N LEU A 396 -10.23 37.84 8.51
CA LEU A 396 -10.64 37.01 7.37
C LEU A 396 -12.10 37.25 6.97
N SER A 397 -13.00 37.48 7.94
CA SER A 397 -14.41 37.75 7.68
C SER A 397 -14.64 39.12 7.02
N ALA A 398 -13.76 40.09 7.26
CA ALA A 398 -13.81 41.41 6.63
C ALA A 398 -13.35 41.39 5.16
N LYS A 399 -12.68 40.31 4.72
CA LYS A 399 -12.20 40.17 3.34
C LYS A 399 -13.30 39.65 2.41
N SER A 400 -13.59 40.40 1.37
CA SER A 400 -14.45 39.92 0.28
C SER A 400 -13.73 38.86 -0.56
N GLY A 401 -14.34 37.69 -0.75
CA GLY A 401 -13.87 36.67 -1.68
C GLY A 401 -12.89 35.64 -1.11
N VAL A 402 -12.65 35.66 0.21
CA VAL A 402 -11.86 34.62 0.91
C VAL A 402 -12.77 33.90 1.89
N ASP A 403 -13.14 32.66 1.56
CA ASP A 403 -13.86 31.80 2.49
C ASP A 403 -12.97 31.46 3.69
N SER A 404 -13.50 31.58 4.89
CA SER A 404 -12.77 31.22 6.10
C SER A 404 -13.61 30.42 7.09
N PHE A 405 -12.93 29.63 7.91
CA PHE A 405 -13.52 28.91 9.04
C PHE A 405 -12.57 28.98 10.23
N VAL A 406 -13.07 29.50 11.36
CA VAL A 406 -12.28 29.60 12.58
C VAL A 406 -13.01 28.89 13.70
N LYS A 407 -12.31 28.00 14.39
CA LYS A 407 -12.86 27.24 15.52
C LYS A 407 -11.82 27.11 16.63
N ILE A 408 -12.26 27.32 17.86
CA ILE A 408 -11.43 27.08 19.05
C ILE A 408 -11.96 25.83 19.74
N TYR A 409 -11.05 24.89 20.00
CA TYR A 409 -11.34 23.63 20.65
C TYR A 409 -11.21 23.80 22.18
N PRO A 410 -12.26 23.48 22.95
CA PRO A 410 -12.25 23.64 24.40
C PRO A 410 -11.37 22.58 25.08
N GLY A 411 -10.75 22.95 26.20
CA GLY A 411 -10.01 22.02 27.07
C GLY A 411 -8.70 21.45 26.52
N VAL A 412 -8.28 21.86 25.32
CA VAL A 412 -7.08 21.34 24.67
C VAL A 412 -5.94 22.35 24.61
N SER A 413 -4.72 21.84 24.60
CA SER A 413 -3.48 22.63 24.60
C SER A 413 -2.79 22.70 23.23
N HIS A 414 -1.82 23.59 23.06
CA HIS A 414 -1.06 23.73 21.81
C HIS A 414 -0.49 22.38 21.30
N GLY A 415 -0.87 21.98 20.08
CA GLY A 415 -0.46 20.70 19.49
C GLY A 415 -1.49 19.57 19.57
N TRP A 416 -2.65 19.80 20.18
CA TRP A 416 -3.64 18.75 20.45
C TRP A 416 -4.08 17.92 19.25
N SER A 417 -3.96 18.43 18.02
CA SER A 417 -4.37 17.67 16.84
C SER A 417 -3.41 16.52 16.51
N VAL A 418 -2.14 16.59 16.95
CA VAL A 418 -1.11 15.58 16.58
C VAL A 418 -0.21 15.15 17.74
N ARG A 419 -0.28 15.85 18.89
CA ARG A 419 0.51 15.56 20.11
C ARG A 419 -0.38 15.27 21.32
N TYR A 420 -1.61 14.81 21.09
CA TYR A 420 -2.51 14.39 22.17
C TYR A 420 -2.06 13.04 22.74
N SER A 421 -2.39 12.80 24.02
CA SER A 421 -2.24 11.47 24.62
C SER A 421 -3.39 10.58 24.16
N ASP A 422 -3.07 9.38 23.71
CA ASP A 422 -4.08 8.35 23.37
C ASP A 422 -4.88 7.88 24.60
N ASP A 423 -4.37 8.13 25.82
CA ASP A 423 -5.02 7.77 27.07
C ASP A 423 -6.05 8.81 27.53
N ASP A 424 -6.04 10.01 26.93
CA ASP A 424 -7.03 11.05 27.18
C ASP A 424 -8.11 10.99 26.10
N GLU A 425 -9.19 10.25 26.39
CA GLU A 425 -10.34 10.11 25.48
C GLU A 425 -10.90 11.46 25.01
N SER A 426 -10.82 12.50 25.85
CA SER A 426 -11.29 13.83 25.48
C SER A 426 -10.35 14.49 24.47
N ALA A 427 -9.03 14.35 24.66
CA ALA A 427 -8.03 14.85 23.73
C ALA A 427 -8.07 14.07 22.40
N VAL A 428 -8.23 12.74 22.43
CA VAL A 428 -8.43 11.91 21.23
C VAL A 428 -9.65 12.40 20.45
N LYS A 429 -10.79 12.55 21.12
CA LYS A 429 -12.02 13.01 20.48
C LYS A 429 -11.86 14.39 19.86
N SER A 430 -11.24 15.34 20.56
CA SER A 430 -10.98 16.69 20.03
C SER A 430 -9.99 16.69 18.86
N ALA A 431 -8.99 15.82 18.89
CA ALA A 431 -8.08 15.64 17.75
C ALA A 431 -8.82 15.05 16.54
N GLU A 432 -9.64 14.02 16.75
CA GLU A 432 -10.45 13.39 15.71
C GLU A 432 -11.43 14.37 15.07
N GLU A 433 -12.10 15.17 15.88
CA GLU A 433 -12.99 16.25 15.44
C GLU A 433 -12.23 17.31 14.64
N SER A 434 -11.01 17.68 15.06
CA SER A 434 -10.16 18.60 14.30
C SER A 434 -9.72 18.07 12.94
N HIS A 435 -9.49 16.76 12.85
CA HIS A 435 -9.19 16.09 11.58
C HIS A 435 -10.43 16.00 10.68
N GLU A 436 -11.60 15.78 11.26
CA GLU A 436 -12.86 15.79 10.51
C GLU A 436 -13.16 17.19 9.97
N ASP A 437 -13.01 18.24 10.77
CA ASP A 437 -13.15 19.63 10.34
C ASP A 437 -12.19 20.00 9.20
N MET A 438 -10.94 19.53 9.28
CA MET A 438 -9.95 19.67 8.19
C MET A 438 -10.44 19.00 6.90
N LEU A 439 -10.91 17.74 6.98
CA LEU A 439 -11.40 17.00 5.81
C LEU A 439 -12.67 17.61 5.21
N ASN A 440 -13.57 18.09 6.08
CA ASN A 440 -14.77 18.81 5.70
C ASN A 440 -14.44 20.12 5.00
N TRP A 441 -13.44 20.85 5.50
CA TRP A 441 -12.96 22.08 4.87
C TRP A 441 -12.39 21.83 3.48
N PHE A 442 -11.48 20.87 3.35
CA PHE A 442 -10.93 20.48 2.05
C PHE A 442 -12.03 20.03 1.08
N THR A 443 -12.99 19.25 1.55
CA THR A 443 -14.16 18.85 0.75
C THR A 443 -14.97 20.06 0.30
N LYS A 444 -15.29 20.99 1.20
CA LYS A 444 -16.04 22.22 0.91
C LYS A 444 -15.34 23.06 -0.14
N CYS A 445 -14.02 23.23 -0.01
CA CYS A 445 -13.21 24.03 -0.91
C CYS A 445 -12.85 23.31 -2.22
N GLN A 446 -13.43 22.13 -2.47
CA GLN A 446 -13.15 21.32 -3.65
C GLN A 446 -11.66 21.00 -3.80
N VAL A 447 -10.97 20.87 -2.66
CA VAL A 447 -9.74 20.07 -2.57
C VAL A 447 -10.17 18.62 -2.62
N LYS A 448 -10.57 18.19 -3.80
CA LYS A 448 -10.74 16.79 -4.18
C LYS A 448 -10.25 16.71 -5.61
N GLU A 449 -9.89 15.50 -6.02
CA GLU A 449 -9.54 15.20 -7.40
C GLU A 449 -10.57 15.84 -8.36
N VAL A 450 -10.15 16.85 -9.12
CA VAL A 450 -10.89 17.31 -10.29
C VAL A 450 -10.24 16.61 -11.48
N PHE A 451 -10.58 15.34 -11.68
CA PHE A 451 -10.91 14.95 -13.04
C PHE A 451 -12.28 15.59 -13.32
N SER A 452 -12.32 16.49 -14.29
CA SER A 452 -13.50 17.32 -14.50
C SER A 452 -14.76 16.49 -14.75
N LYS A 453 -15.76 16.72 -13.89
CA LYS A 453 -17.20 16.47 -13.98
C LYS A 453 -17.74 15.03 -13.86
N THR A 454 -18.32 14.85 -12.67
CA THR A 454 -19.66 14.33 -12.33
C THR A 454 -19.80 12.90 -11.79
N SER A 455 -20.38 12.87 -10.58
CA SER A 455 -21.16 11.81 -9.93
C SER A 455 -20.42 10.72 -9.14
N SER A 456 -20.46 10.89 -7.82
CA SER A 456 -20.12 9.94 -6.76
C SER A 456 -20.95 8.63 -6.78
N ARG A 457 -20.31 7.46 -6.55
CA ARG A 457 -20.54 6.61 -5.34
C ARG A 457 -19.90 5.20 -5.41
N ALA A 458 -19.34 4.82 -4.25
CA ALA A 458 -19.19 3.48 -3.67
C ALA A 458 -18.40 2.42 -4.46
N ARG A 459 -17.15 2.17 -4.03
CA ARG A 459 -16.39 0.95 -4.34
C ARG A 459 -16.95 -0.22 -3.50
N PRO A 460 -17.47 -1.30 -4.10
CA PRO A 460 -17.49 -2.61 -3.45
C PRO A 460 -16.05 -3.15 -3.45
N ASN A 461 -15.61 -3.74 -2.35
CA ASN A 461 -14.33 -4.46 -2.23
C ASN A 461 -14.30 -5.62 -3.24
N ILE A 462 -13.60 -5.47 -4.36
CA ILE A 462 -13.23 -6.57 -5.26
C ILE A 462 -11.73 -6.44 -5.56
N LYS A 463 -10.97 -7.51 -5.31
CA LYS A 463 -9.51 -7.56 -5.39
C LYS A 463 -9.02 -7.95 -6.80
N PRO A 464 -7.90 -7.37 -7.31
CA PRO A 464 -7.18 -7.87 -8.48
C PRO A 464 -6.68 -9.33 -8.31
N TYR A 465 -6.76 -10.14 -9.36
CA TYR A 465 -6.20 -11.49 -9.42
C TYR A 465 -4.86 -11.45 -10.19
N LYS A 466 -3.76 -11.27 -9.47
CA LYS A 466 -2.43 -11.27 -10.08
C LYS A 466 -1.91 -12.69 -10.31
N THR A 467 -2.21 -13.27 -11.47
CA THR A 467 -1.20 -14.09 -12.15
C THR A 467 -1.10 -13.60 -13.59
N ARG A 468 0.13 -13.51 -14.12
CA ARG A 468 0.40 -12.99 -15.48
C ARG A 468 -0.33 -13.78 -16.58
N ASN A 469 -0.87 -14.98 -16.28
CA ASN A 469 -1.44 -15.91 -17.25
C ASN A 469 -2.77 -16.60 -16.84
N SER A 470 -3.52 -16.15 -15.83
CA SER A 470 -4.88 -16.65 -15.55
C SER A 470 -5.96 -15.86 -16.30
N ILE A 471 -7.09 -16.52 -16.61
CA ILE A 471 -8.32 -15.83 -17.05
C ILE A 471 -8.98 -15.24 -15.80
N GLY A 472 -8.43 -14.11 -15.33
CA GLY A 472 -8.78 -13.40 -14.09
C GLY A 472 -7.96 -12.12 -13.96
N TYR A 473 -8.50 -11.10 -13.27
CA TYR A 473 -8.08 -9.69 -13.28
C TYR A 473 -6.58 -9.39 -13.16
N THR A 474 -5.89 -9.14 -14.27
CA THR A 474 -4.50 -8.70 -14.27
C THR A 474 -4.34 -7.28 -13.71
N LEU A 475 -3.15 -6.95 -13.18
CA LEU A 475 -2.80 -5.59 -12.72
C LEU A 475 -3.09 -4.51 -13.79
N HIS A 476 -2.94 -4.87 -15.07
CA HIS A 476 -3.22 -3.97 -16.20
C HIS A 476 -4.71 -3.67 -16.40
N ILE A 477 -5.64 -4.56 -16.00
CA ILE A 477 -7.08 -4.27 -16.06
C ILE A 477 -7.43 -3.13 -15.10
N TRP A 478 -6.76 -3.04 -13.94
CA TRP A 478 -6.95 -1.94 -13.00
C TRP A 478 -6.33 -0.65 -13.50
N LYS A 479 -5.08 -0.70 -14.02
CA LYS A 479 -4.48 0.46 -14.71
C LYS A 479 -5.40 1.00 -15.81
N LEU A 480 -6.03 0.11 -16.58
CA LEU A 480 -6.97 0.49 -17.63
C LEU A 480 -8.29 1.04 -17.08
N ALA A 481 -8.85 0.46 -16.02
CA ALA A 481 -10.05 0.97 -15.36
C ALA A 481 -9.83 2.38 -14.82
N ASP A 482 -8.67 2.63 -14.20
CA ASP A 482 -8.26 3.96 -13.75
C ASP A 482 -8.12 4.93 -14.93
N LYS A 483 -7.50 4.49 -16.04
CA LYS A 483 -7.38 5.27 -17.28
C LYS A 483 -8.75 5.64 -17.87
N VAL A 484 -9.72 4.73 -17.87
CA VAL A 484 -11.09 4.99 -18.33
C VAL A 484 -11.83 5.93 -17.37
N SER A 485 -11.66 5.74 -16.07
CA SER A 485 -12.26 6.63 -15.06
C SER A 485 -11.71 8.05 -15.17
N ALA A 486 -10.42 8.21 -15.45
CA ALA A 486 -9.77 9.50 -15.67
C ALA A 486 -10.32 10.25 -16.90
N ASN A 487 -10.97 9.55 -17.83
CA ASN A 487 -11.62 10.13 -19.02
C ASN A 487 -13.11 10.42 -18.80
N GLY A 488 -13.57 10.50 -17.55
CA GLY A 488 -14.91 10.98 -17.20
C GLY A 488 -16.01 9.91 -17.21
N PHE A 489 -15.66 8.64 -17.33
CA PHE A 489 -16.61 7.54 -17.26
C PHE A 489 -16.73 7.00 -15.84
N LEU A 490 -17.95 6.65 -15.42
CA LEU A 490 -18.14 5.76 -14.28
C LEU A 490 -17.74 4.34 -14.70
N VAL A 491 -16.68 3.80 -14.09
CA VAL A 491 -16.15 2.47 -14.42
C VAL A 491 -16.56 1.44 -13.38
N VAL A 492 -17.04 0.29 -13.83
CA VAL A 492 -17.28 -0.88 -12.99
C VAL A 492 -16.58 -2.09 -13.59
N VAL A 493 -15.87 -2.83 -12.75
CA VAL A 493 -15.13 -4.05 -13.10
C VAL A 493 -15.75 -5.21 -12.30
N PRO A 494 -16.78 -5.91 -12.85
CA PRO A 494 -17.53 -6.93 -12.10
C PRO A 494 -16.79 -8.25 -11.98
N ASP A 495 -16.92 -8.94 -10.84
CA ASP A 495 -16.36 -10.29 -10.64
C ASP A 495 -17.30 -11.34 -11.17
N PHE A 496 -17.14 -11.62 -12.46
CA PHE A 496 -17.90 -12.65 -13.17
C PHE A 496 -17.54 -14.08 -12.74
N PHE A 497 -16.45 -14.26 -11.97
CA PHE A 497 -15.99 -15.56 -11.52
C PHE A 497 -16.23 -15.79 -10.04
N TYR A 498 -16.76 -14.81 -9.30
CA TYR A 498 -17.15 -14.95 -7.88
C TYR A 498 -16.02 -15.51 -7.00
N GLY A 499 -14.80 -15.08 -7.29
CA GLY A 499 -13.60 -15.57 -6.64
C GLY A 499 -13.07 -16.93 -7.10
N ASP A 500 -13.64 -17.54 -8.15
CA ASP A 500 -13.28 -18.84 -8.74
C ASP A 500 -12.68 -18.68 -10.16
N PRO A 501 -11.50 -18.04 -10.31
CA PRO A 501 -10.88 -17.81 -11.62
C PRO A 501 -10.50 -19.13 -12.30
N TYR A 502 -10.36 -19.12 -13.63
CA TYR A 502 -9.91 -20.33 -14.34
C TYR A 502 -8.47 -20.68 -13.91
N PRO A 503 -8.23 -21.87 -13.35
CA PRO A 503 -6.92 -22.21 -12.80
C PRO A 503 -5.89 -22.48 -13.90
N TYR A 504 -4.63 -22.17 -13.56
CA TYR A 504 -3.51 -22.16 -14.51
C TYR A 504 -2.97 -23.55 -14.83
N ASP A 505 -3.10 -24.51 -13.91
CA ASP A 505 -2.58 -25.86 -14.09
C ASP A 505 -3.48 -26.66 -15.05
N LEU A 506 -3.06 -26.68 -16.32
CA LEU A 506 -3.70 -27.44 -17.40
C LEU A 506 -3.50 -28.96 -17.25
N ASP A 507 -2.88 -29.44 -16.18
CA ASP A 507 -2.74 -30.86 -15.86
C ASP A 507 -3.30 -31.21 -14.49
N ASP A 508 -3.95 -30.27 -13.76
CA ASP A 508 -4.58 -30.55 -12.47
C ASP A 508 -5.68 -31.62 -12.63
N PRO A 509 -5.49 -32.84 -12.09
CA PRO A 509 -6.46 -33.92 -12.19
C PRO A 509 -7.72 -33.67 -11.36
N LYS A 510 -7.76 -32.62 -10.52
CA LYS A 510 -8.92 -32.20 -9.73
C LYS A 510 -9.79 -31.14 -10.42
N LEU A 511 -9.33 -30.55 -11.52
CA LEU A 511 -10.08 -29.51 -12.23
C LEU A 511 -11.15 -30.11 -13.14
N ASP A 512 -12.41 -30.07 -12.70
CA ASP A 512 -13.56 -30.35 -13.55
C ASP A 512 -13.84 -29.14 -14.48
N ARG A 513 -13.18 -29.16 -15.64
CA ARG A 513 -13.28 -28.09 -16.66
C ARG A 513 -14.66 -27.96 -17.27
N GLU A 514 -15.40 -29.06 -17.34
CA GLU A 514 -16.74 -29.06 -17.90
C GLU A 514 -17.70 -28.39 -16.91
N ALA A 515 -17.59 -28.74 -15.63
CA ALA A 515 -18.31 -28.07 -14.57
C ALA A 515 -17.96 -26.58 -14.48
N TRP A 516 -16.67 -26.20 -14.54
CA TRP A 516 -16.27 -24.79 -14.50
C TRP A 516 -16.80 -24.01 -15.71
N ARG A 517 -16.70 -24.55 -16.93
CA ARG A 517 -17.24 -23.89 -18.14
C ARG A 517 -18.76 -23.78 -18.12
N LYS A 518 -19.46 -24.74 -17.52
CA LYS A 518 -20.91 -24.68 -17.31
C LYS A 518 -21.26 -23.63 -16.25
N ALA A 519 -20.45 -23.52 -15.21
CA ALA A 519 -20.64 -22.56 -14.11
C ALA A 519 -20.23 -21.13 -14.47
N HIS A 520 -19.36 -20.91 -15.47
CA HIS A 520 -18.80 -19.61 -15.87
C HIS A 520 -18.90 -19.36 -17.38
N GLY A 521 -19.92 -19.94 -18.03
CA GLY A 521 -20.13 -19.83 -19.47
C GLY A 521 -20.49 -18.41 -19.93
N LYS A 522 -20.33 -18.15 -21.24
CA LYS A 522 -20.60 -16.85 -21.86
C LYS A 522 -22.03 -16.33 -21.63
N ASP A 523 -23.00 -17.23 -21.54
CA ASP A 523 -24.40 -16.85 -21.28
C ASP A 523 -24.59 -16.35 -19.86
N LYS A 524 -24.00 -17.04 -18.87
CA LYS A 524 -24.00 -16.57 -17.48
C LYS A 524 -23.28 -15.23 -17.34
N GLY A 525 -22.13 -15.05 -17.98
CA GLY A 525 -21.42 -13.77 -18.00
C GLY A 525 -22.29 -12.62 -18.55
N CYS A 526 -23.09 -12.89 -19.58
CA CYS A 526 -24.06 -11.92 -20.11
C CYS A 526 -25.18 -11.60 -19.11
N GLU A 527 -25.77 -12.60 -18.44
CA GLU A 527 -26.80 -12.38 -17.41
C GLU A 527 -26.27 -11.63 -16.18
N ASP A 528 -25.06 -11.96 -15.73
CA ASP A 528 -24.38 -11.25 -14.66
C ASP A 528 -24.12 -9.79 -15.06
N ALA A 529 -23.71 -9.55 -16.31
CA ALA A 529 -23.48 -8.19 -16.81
C ALA A 529 -24.77 -7.39 -16.88
N LYS A 530 -25.89 -7.98 -17.32
CA LYS A 530 -27.21 -7.35 -17.28
C LYS A 530 -27.63 -6.96 -15.87
N THR A 531 -27.31 -7.78 -14.88
CA THR A 531 -27.57 -7.49 -13.46
C THR A 531 -26.80 -6.26 -13.00
N VAL A 532 -25.50 -6.17 -13.35
CA VAL A 532 -24.67 -4.99 -13.06
C VAL A 532 -25.20 -3.75 -13.75
N ILE A 533 -25.55 -3.84 -15.04
CA ILE A 533 -26.11 -2.71 -15.81
C ILE A 533 -27.43 -2.23 -15.21
N SER A 534 -28.28 -3.15 -14.77
CA SER A 534 -29.55 -2.82 -14.10
C SER A 534 -29.30 -2.09 -12.78
N ALA A 535 -28.30 -2.52 -12.00
CA ALA A 535 -27.88 -1.82 -10.80
C ALA A 535 -27.34 -0.41 -11.10
N LEU A 536 -26.56 -0.24 -12.17
CA LEU A 536 -26.09 1.08 -12.64
C LEU A 536 -27.26 1.99 -13.02
N ARG A 537 -28.23 1.47 -13.79
CA ARG A 537 -29.44 2.21 -14.18
C ARG A 537 -30.26 2.64 -12.95
N SER A 538 -30.38 1.78 -11.94
CA SER A 538 -31.05 2.13 -10.68
C SER A 538 -30.39 3.28 -9.91
N LYS A 539 -29.09 3.51 -10.16
CA LYS A 539 -28.32 4.63 -9.59
C LYS A 539 -28.33 5.88 -10.49
N GLY A 540 -29.13 5.90 -11.55
CA GLY A 540 -29.29 7.04 -12.45
C GLY A 540 -28.36 7.05 -13.67
N VAL A 541 -27.63 5.96 -13.94
CA VAL A 541 -26.81 5.85 -15.15
C VAL A 541 -27.71 5.62 -16.37
N THR A 542 -27.68 6.55 -17.32
CA THR A 542 -28.55 6.53 -18.52
C THR A 542 -27.87 5.97 -19.77
N SER A 543 -26.54 5.95 -19.81
CA SER A 543 -25.74 5.46 -20.94
C SER A 543 -24.61 4.56 -20.43
N VAL A 544 -24.41 3.42 -21.07
CA VAL A 544 -23.48 2.36 -20.67
C VAL A 544 -22.71 1.86 -21.88
N GLY A 545 -21.38 1.98 -21.83
CA GLY A 545 -20.47 1.26 -22.72
C GLY A 545 -19.96 -0.02 -22.06
N ALA A 546 -19.56 -1.01 -22.85
CA ALA A 546 -18.91 -2.21 -22.33
C ALA A 546 -17.60 -2.53 -23.07
N ALA A 547 -16.52 -2.72 -22.32
CA ALA A 547 -15.24 -3.19 -22.83
C ALA A 547 -14.99 -4.64 -22.39
N GLY A 548 -14.47 -5.46 -23.29
CA GLY A 548 -14.31 -6.90 -23.06
C GLY A 548 -13.00 -7.44 -23.62
N PHE A 549 -12.42 -8.37 -22.86
CA PHE A 549 -11.11 -8.98 -23.13
C PHE A 549 -11.26 -10.49 -23.29
N CYS A 550 -10.84 -11.08 -24.41
CA CYS A 550 -10.94 -12.53 -24.67
C CYS A 550 -12.38 -13.06 -24.39
N TRP A 551 -12.58 -13.85 -23.34
CA TRP A 551 -13.91 -14.31 -22.88
C TRP A 551 -14.89 -13.14 -22.64
N GLY A 552 -14.42 -12.05 -22.02
CA GLY A 552 -15.23 -10.85 -21.81
C GLY A 552 -15.60 -10.15 -23.12
N GLY A 553 -14.80 -10.31 -24.17
CA GLY A 553 -15.12 -9.84 -25.52
C GLY A 553 -16.36 -10.51 -26.10
N VAL A 554 -16.53 -11.80 -25.84
CA VAL A 554 -17.73 -12.56 -26.24
C VAL A 554 -18.96 -12.05 -25.50
N VAL A 555 -18.81 -11.72 -24.21
CA VAL A 555 -19.89 -11.11 -23.40
C VAL A 555 -20.29 -9.74 -23.98
N VAL A 556 -19.32 -8.90 -24.37
CA VAL A 556 -19.62 -7.60 -25.00
C VAL A 556 -20.38 -7.75 -26.31
N VAL A 557 -20.00 -8.67 -27.20
CA VAL A 557 -20.75 -8.90 -28.44
C VAL A 557 -22.18 -9.36 -28.16
N LYS A 558 -22.37 -10.24 -27.17
CA LYS A 558 -23.71 -10.65 -26.73
C LYS A 558 -24.53 -9.51 -26.12
N LEU A 559 -23.90 -8.60 -25.38
CA LEU A 559 -24.59 -7.40 -24.88
C LEU A 559 -24.95 -6.46 -26.03
N ALA A 560 -24.06 -6.34 -27.02
CA ALA A 560 -24.23 -5.48 -28.20
C ALA A 560 -25.36 -5.96 -29.13
N SER A 561 -25.86 -7.19 -29.00
CA SER A 561 -27.07 -7.65 -29.71
C SER A 561 -28.39 -7.21 -29.05
N SER A 562 -28.30 -6.42 -27.98
CA SER A 562 -29.43 -5.94 -27.17
C SER A 562 -29.27 -4.46 -26.79
N ASP A 563 -30.31 -3.88 -26.20
CA ASP A 563 -30.33 -2.45 -25.80
C ASP A 563 -29.72 -2.21 -24.41
N TYR A 564 -28.93 -3.16 -23.89
CA TYR A 564 -28.28 -3.03 -22.59
C TYR A 564 -27.09 -2.05 -22.62
N ILE A 565 -26.40 -1.95 -23.76
CA ILE A 565 -25.25 -1.06 -23.95
C ILE A 565 -25.46 -0.15 -25.17
N GLN A 566 -24.86 1.03 -25.12
CA GLN A 566 -24.88 2.02 -26.20
C GLN A 566 -23.67 1.88 -27.13
N ALA A 567 -22.56 1.30 -26.65
CA ALA A 567 -21.42 0.93 -27.48
C ALA A 567 -20.59 -0.19 -26.84
N GLY A 568 -20.00 -1.04 -27.68
CA GLY A 568 -19.09 -2.12 -27.27
C GLY A 568 -17.66 -1.87 -27.76
N VAL A 569 -16.66 -2.27 -26.97
CA VAL A 569 -15.27 -2.39 -27.41
C VAL A 569 -14.74 -3.77 -27.06
N VAL A 570 -14.20 -4.48 -28.04
CA VAL A 570 -13.57 -5.78 -27.86
C VAL A 570 -12.08 -5.64 -28.07
N LEU A 571 -11.29 -5.93 -27.03
CA LEU A 571 -9.83 -5.94 -27.10
C LEU A 571 -9.35 -7.39 -27.03
N HIS A 572 -8.55 -7.83 -28.02
CA HIS A 572 -8.12 -9.22 -28.22
C HIS A 572 -9.28 -10.23 -28.13
N PRO A 573 -10.09 -10.35 -29.19
CA PRO A 573 -11.36 -11.07 -29.16
C PRO A 573 -11.22 -12.53 -28.71
N GLY A 574 -12.23 -13.02 -27.99
CA GLY A 574 -12.36 -14.45 -27.71
C GLY A 574 -12.94 -15.20 -28.91
N ARG A 575 -13.45 -16.41 -28.65
CA ARG A 575 -14.14 -17.22 -29.66
C ARG A 575 -15.55 -16.68 -29.92
N ILE A 576 -15.65 -15.71 -30.81
CA ILE A 576 -16.90 -15.10 -31.28
C ILE A 576 -17.32 -15.79 -32.58
N THR A 577 -18.61 -16.08 -32.74
CA THR A 577 -19.14 -16.66 -33.99
C THR A 577 -19.63 -15.58 -34.95
N GLU A 578 -19.73 -15.93 -36.23
CA GLU A 578 -20.34 -15.05 -37.24
C GLU A 578 -21.80 -14.70 -36.89
N ASP A 579 -22.58 -15.66 -36.37
CA ASP A 579 -23.95 -15.41 -35.91
C ASP A 579 -24.01 -14.34 -34.81
N GLU A 580 -23.08 -14.38 -33.84
CA GLU A 580 -23.01 -13.39 -32.76
C GLU A 580 -22.68 -11.98 -33.30
N ILE A 581 -21.78 -11.87 -34.27
CA ILE A 581 -21.51 -10.60 -34.98
C ILE A 581 -22.71 -10.18 -35.83
N ASN A 582 -23.44 -11.16 -36.39
CA ASN A 582 -24.64 -10.90 -37.15
C ASN A 582 -25.79 -10.32 -36.30
N GLU A 583 -25.77 -10.56 -35.01
CA GLU A 583 -26.79 -10.06 -34.08
C GLU A 583 -26.50 -8.67 -33.49
N VAL A 584 -25.30 -8.11 -33.68
CA VAL A 584 -24.91 -6.79 -33.12
C VAL A 584 -25.81 -5.66 -33.63
N LYS A 585 -26.28 -4.81 -32.71
CA LYS A 585 -27.21 -3.69 -32.95
C LYS A 585 -26.68 -2.32 -32.54
N CYS A 586 -25.67 -2.24 -31.68
CA CYS A 586 -25.07 -0.98 -31.25
C CYS A 586 -23.68 -0.76 -31.88
N PRO A 587 -23.15 0.48 -31.89
CA PRO A 587 -21.78 0.77 -32.27
C PRO A 587 -20.76 -0.16 -31.59
N ILE A 588 -19.85 -0.76 -32.37
CA ILE A 588 -18.85 -1.69 -31.84
C ILE A 588 -17.46 -1.51 -32.45
N SER A 589 -16.43 -1.48 -31.59
CA SER A 589 -15.03 -1.52 -31.99
C SER A 589 -14.41 -2.88 -31.67
N ILE A 590 -13.64 -3.45 -32.60
CA ILE A 590 -12.93 -4.72 -32.45
C ILE A 590 -11.44 -4.50 -32.73
N LEU A 591 -10.63 -4.60 -31.70
CA LEU A 591 -9.18 -4.47 -31.75
C LEU A 591 -8.57 -5.86 -31.66
N GLY A 592 -7.94 -6.34 -32.74
CA GLY A 592 -7.35 -7.67 -32.90
C GLY A 592 -5.81 -7.68 -32.92
N ALA A 593 -5.20 -8.82 -32.62
CA ALA A 593 -3.74 -9.03 -32.68
C ALA A 593 -3.36 -9.65 -34.03
N GLU A 594 -2.20 -9.29 -34.56
CA GLU A 594 -1.60 -9.99 -35.71
C GLU A 594 -1.23 -11.44 -35.36
N ILE A 595 -0.70 -11.67 -34.16
CA ILE A 595 -0.23 -12.99 -33.70
C ILE A 595 -1.29 -13.59 -32.75
N ASP A 596 -2.41 -14.05 -33.33
CA ASP A 596 -3.54 -14.57 -32.57
C ASP A 596 -4.17 -15.81 -33.22
N SER A 597 -4.09 -16.95 -32.53
CA SER A 597 -4.73 -18.19 -32.97
C SER A 597 -6.17 -18.36 -32.48
N ALA A 598 -6.58 -17.60 -31.45
CA ALA A 598 -7.93 -17.63 -30.93
C ALA A 598 -8.89 -16.76 -31.76
N SER A 599 -8.39 -15.65 -32.29
CA SER A 599 -9.10 -14.75 -33.18
C SER A 599 -8.19 -14.24 -34.32
N PRO A 600 -7.97 -15.04 -35.39
CA PRO A 600 -7.03 -14.71 -36.46
C PRO A 600 -7.37 -13.42 -37.21
N PRO A 601 -6.36 -12.72 -37.80
CA PRO A 601 -6.56 -11.51 -38.59
C PRO A 601 -7.60 -11.64 -39.72
N GLU A 602 -7.70 -12.79 -40.37
CA GLU A 602 -8.68 -13.06 -41.42
C GLU A 602 -10.11 -13.03 -40.87
N GLN A 603 -10.31 -13.56 -39.67
CA GLN A 603 -11.60 -13.52 -38.99
C GLN A 603 -11.97 -12.09 -38.60
N MET A 604 -11.01 -11.27 -38.17
CA MET A 604 -11.25 -9.86 -37.85
C MET A 604 -11.67 -9.06 -39.08
N LYS A 605 -10.99 -9.28 -40.21
CA LYS A 605 -11.37 -8.66 -41.50
C LYS A 605 -12.79 -9.05 -41.91
N HIS A 606 -13.13 -10.34 -41.82
CA HIS A 606 -14.48 -10.83 -42.10
C HIS A 606 -15.54 -10.19 -41.19
N PHE A 607 -15.27 -10.08 -39.89
CA PHE A 607 -16.17 -9.38 -38.97
C PHE A 607 -16.34 -7.90 -39.32
N GLY A 608 -15.26 -7.24 -39.76
CA GLY A 608 -15.31 -5.86 -40.26
C GLY A 608 -16.21 -5.72 -41.50
N GLU A 609 -16.16 -6.67 -42.43
CA GLU A 609 -17.03 -6.70 -43.61
C GLU A 609 -18.51 -6.86 -43.22
N ILE A 610 -18.81 -7.80 -42.32
CA ILE A 610 -20.18 -8.03 -41.82
C ILE A 610 -20.73 -6.78 -41.12
N LEU A 611 -19.94 -6.18 -40.22
CA LEU A 611 -20.37 -5.01 -39.45
C LEU A 611 -20.51 -3.77 -40.34
N SER A 612 -19.60 -3.55 -41.30
CA SER A 612 -19.68 -2.43 -42.23
C SER A 612 -20.87 -2.53 -43.20
N ALA A 613 -21.33 -3.75 -43.48
CA ALA A 613 -22.52 -3.98 -44.29
C ALA A 613 -23.84 -3.76 -43.54
N LYS A 614 -23.81 -3.61 -42.20
CA LYS A 614 -25.02 -3.40 -41.38
C LYS A 614 -25.47 -1.94 -41.40
N PRO A 615 -26.69 -1.64 -41.88
CA PRO A 615 -27.24 -0.29 -41.78
C PRO A 615 -27.44 0.13 -40.32
N GLY A 616 -26.90 1.30 -39.94
CA GLY A 616 -27.13 1.90 -38.62
C GLY A 616 -26.22 1.39 -37.49
N VAL A 617 -25.30 0.46 -37.77
CA VAL A 617 -24.27 0.03 -36.82
C VAL A 617 -22.94 0.65 -37.24
N ASP A 618 -22.44 1.61 -36.46
CA ASP A 618 -21.11 2.15 -36.68
C ASP A 618 -20.07 1.15 -36.15
N SER A 619 -19.00 0.90 -36.90
CA SER A 619 -18.03 -0.12 -36.54
C SER A 619 -16.60 0.26 -36.89
N PHE A 620 -15.67 -0.21 -36.07
CA PHE A 620 -14.24 -0.03 -36.28
C PHE A 620 -13.52 -1.34 -36.01
N VAL A 621 -12.72 -1.80 -36.96
CA VAL A 621 -11.90 -2.99 -36.78
C VAL A 621 -10.44 -2.64 -37.09
N LYS A 622 -9.56 -2.92 -36.14
CA LYS A 622 -8.12 -2.64 -36.26
C LYS A 622 -7.32 -3.85 -35.82
N ILE A 623 -6.30 -4.21 -36.60
CA ILE A 623 -5.36 -5.28 -36.27
C ILE A 623 -4.03 -4.63 -35.90
N PHE A 624 -3.54 -4.92 -34.71
CA PHE A 624 -2.27 -4.40 -34.19
C PHE A 624 -1.10 -5.27 -34.65
N PRO A 625 -0.07 -4.69 -35.30
CA PRO A 625 1.08 -5.45 -35.79
C PRO A 625 1.99 -5.91 -34.65
N GLY A 626 2.57 -7.10 -34.76
CA GLY A 626 3.62 -7.61 -33.87
C GLY A 626 3.18 -7.99 -32.45
N VAL A 627 1.88 -7.93 -32.14
CA VAL A 627 1.36 -8.22 -30.79
C VAL A 627 0.66 -9.59 -30.70
N ASN A 628 0.73 -10.21 -29.53
CA ASN A 628 0.16 -11.53 -29.22
C ASN A 628 -1.22 -11.43 -28.56
N HIS A 629 -2.02 -12.50 -28.60
CA HIS A 629 -3.31 -12.57 -27.89
C HIS A 629 -3.21 -12.12 -26.42
N GLY A 630 -3.94 -11.06 -26.04
CA GLY A 630 -3.89 -10.48 -24.70
C GLY A 630 -3.07 -9.21 -24.55
N TRP A 631 -2.46 -8.72 -25.62
CA TRP A 631 -1.49 -7.61 -25.55
C TRP A 631 -2.01 -6.37 -24.84
N SER A 632 -3.32 -6.08 -24.87
CA SER A 632 -3.84 -4.86 -24.24
C SER A 632 -3.85 -4.92 -22.71
N VAL A 633 -3.76 -6.11 -22.09
CA VAL A 633 -3.82 -6.26 -20.62
C VAL A 633 -2.85 -7.33 -20.06
N ARG A 634 -2.00 -7.92 -20.90
CA ARG A 634 -0.96 -8.92 -20.54
C ARG A 634 0.41 -8.61 -21.16
N TYR A 635 0.66 -7.34 -21.50
CA TYR A 635 1.96 -6.89 -22.02
C TYR A 635 3.03 -6.90 -20.92
N ASP A 636 4.30 -6.88 -21.32
CA ASP A 636 5.44 -6.73 -20.42
C ASP A 636 5.72 -5.24 -20.18
N ASP A 637 5.69 -4.79 -18.93
CA ASP A 637 5.90 -3.38 -18.55
C ASP A 637 7.32 -2.91 -18.90
N ASP A 638 8.29 -3.83 -18.98
CA ASP A 638 9.68 -3.54 -19.35
C ASP A 638 9.92 -3.49 -20.87
N ASN A 639 8.91 -3.82 -21.68
CA ASN A 639 8.99 -3.78 -23.14
C ASN A 639 8.24 -2.56 -23.69
N GLU A 640 8.97 -1.49 -23.99
CA GLU A 640 8.41 -0.23 -24.51
C GLU A 640 7.50 -0.41 -25.73
N SER A 641 7.82 -1.34 -26.64
CA SER A 641 7.00 -1.60 -27.82
C SER A 641 5.66 -2.26 -27.48
N ALA A 642 5.65 -3.12 -26.46
CA ALA A 642 4.45 -3.78 -25.96
C ALA A 642 3.58 -2.79 -25.18
N VAL A 643 4.19 -1.93 -24.36
CA VAL A 643 3.52 -0.84 -23.64
C VAL A 643 2.84 0.11 -24.64
N LYS A 644 3.58 0.61 -25.63
CA LYS A 644 3.07 1.52 -26.65
C LYS A 644 1.86 0.95 -27.40
N SER A 645 1.93 -0.33 -27.81
CA SER A 645 0.83 -0.97 -28.52
C SER A 645 -0.40 -1.18 -27.64
N ALA A 646 -0.20 -1.45 -26.34
CA ALA A 646 -1.31 -1.53 -25.39
C ALA A 646 -1.95 -0.16 -25.16
N GLU A 647 -1.14 0.89 -24.96
CA GLU A 647 -1.61 2.26 -24.76
C GLU A 647 -2.40 2.79 -25.95
N GLU A 648 -1.93 2.54 -27.17
CA GLU A 648 -2.65 2.86 -28.41
C GLU A 648 -4.01 2.14 -28.47
N SER A 649 -4.07 0.87 -28.08
CA SER A 649 -5.35 0.13 -28.03
C SER A 649 -6.31 0.67 -26.96
N HIS A 650 -5.78 1.23 -25.86
CA HIS A 650 -6.60 1.88 -24.84
C HIS A 650 -7.12 3.24 -25.30
N GLU A 651 -6.32 3.98 -26.06
CA GLU A 651 -6.73 5.25 -26.68
C GLU A 651 -7.84 5.02 -27.70
N ASP A 652 -7.69 4.04 -28.60
CA ASP A 652 -8.75 3.66 -29.55
C ASP A 652 -10.07 3.30 -28.84
N MET A 653 -9.98 2.61 -27.69
CA MET A 653 -11.16 2.29 -26.86
C MET A 653 -11.80 3.54 -26.25
N LEU A 654 -11.00 4.46 -25.73
CA LEU A 654 -11.47 5.71 -25.12
C LEU A 654 -12.12 6.63 -26.13
N ASP A 655 -11.52 6.76 -27.31
CA ASP A 655 -12.08 7.53 -28.42
C ASP A 655 -13.44 6.96 -28.84
N TRP A 656 -13.55 5.63 -28.88
CA TRP A 656 -14.82 4.95 -29.16
C TRP A 656 -15.88 5.28 -28.10
N PHE A 657 -15.56 5.13 -26.81
CA PHE A 657 -16.53 5.46 -25.76
C PHE A 657 -16.89 6.94 -25.73
N THR A 658 -15.93 7.84 -25.91
CA THR A 658 -16.18 9.29 -25.96
C THR A 658 -17.13 9.67 -27.11
N LYS A 659 -17.08 8.93 -28.22
CA LYS A 659 -17.96 9.14 -29.38
C LYS A 659 -19.41 8.75 -29.09
N TYR A 660 -19.66 7.62 -28.41
CA TYR A 660 -21.01 7.03 -28.29
C TYR A 660 -21.64 7.04 -26.90
N ILE A 661 -20.86 7.14 -25.84
CA ILE A 661 -21.32 7.12 -24.45
C ILE A 661 -21.33 8.57 -23.94
N LYS A 662 -22.53 9.12 -23.76
CA LYS A 662 -22.78 10.53 -23.40
C LYS A 662 -23.55 10.66 -22.10
#